data_AF-A0A2S9YLH2-F1
#
_entry.id   AF-A0A2S9YLH2-F1
#
_cell.length_a   1.000
_cell.length_b   1.000
_cell.length_c   1.000
_cell.angle_alpha   90.00
_cell.angle_beta   90.00
_cell.angle_gamma   90.00
#
_symmetry.space_group_name_H-M   'P 1'
#
loop_
_entity.id
_entity.type
_entity.pdbx_description
1 polymer ?
#
loop_
_entity_poly.entity_id
_entity_poly.type
_entity_poly.pdbx_seq_one_letter_code
_entity_poly.pdbx_strand_id
1 'polypeptide(L)'
;MMRRPTLGWFALALAALGCQAQEEVDIPNRVLDRPTDMALVCAAVECEDLDDDGVDDPGECTTVALPLSVCQSEASSCSSDNPHLVGFVANSERNEIAMFTKCANRLVDMDIESPGYNFIPAGILPTELDASSDGCRVISANVGSCDLTLLDAPALAGFGLDNPDVADEPSSLVSTVIPHAYVEPNGSEPDAPSGWVPLGARPGQVLSVPSSLTQSPGLAPGQTLTGICDPLAPASVYVSFPTCNMVAEVDLKTGYVIQSRQFVTDEDGVVNVVDSGPSPTCPLECPGQFNGDFPPELPQIDSDGPFPQALALALRPSADDEDIQGQQLYVGGLGSDVLFEIPIEDSGEWAADTNQLELDDAGGIKGIRVSPKVDVGIEQFSTASRFLYIVAGDGSTRVVGRALPADANEIGVECETHSDPSVVASAGVSACTPVSQSPNDVPPTDRRGFARGPGIRPGRGEEVTDWMFRKTVEEDLNIEVGDTTVLGPFSEPGTVAIGVTTGGYATYVMIDQERANGETTAEDLGGVGIDPANVMDVRLFPHSLWPDPGFSDELGLPTVFDDPPSRVIPADSGPTRSLAPTLRRVDATYANDERAFDQLNVVADYDGLGNGVLYDEDVVRVAVHDYRSWGSSSGAQWSIEWEGSIPNTLSSTGRVDCDKPGWYDGTCLEGSRLYDASANFCDEGVLPDDKLVIVGCFDDDDCGDGRACLRETAAGGDSTGICISAEDFDERAAELRQICDNFIRDPCGEAYREFRIVSATQTELELEALPPKPLSQLVEFDDPDGGLVLGEVEGHFVCTDEQPDGGCGEDSDCMTEGALCIDARCRVACDPDDPMDQTCIRRRLPGPECFGEFVRYQVALNDEFRVSGPGITFVTDLVEADEDGYCRETTNTEISRLLTSRLPLPPSDDPDDPEWQAIPACVSDNVEPSNANPCRVTATRALNNKFHQFVYEDQVSVSALRYSNPIFSIVLDLASLEGLTADIPGYEDVAWPAEFAGFRRSRIPRGYRQDFGLDTGYAAFADFLLLEGQPLTYPVRIVAGPQTDVAYIVDGSGPGSTSSIRGQVVRVTLGDSVMADETFTGVR
;
A
#
# COMPACT_ATOMS: atom_id res chain seq x y z
N MET A 1 52.94 -20.12 71.21
CA MET A 1 53.46 -21.35 70.57
C MET A 1 54.29 -20.93 69.35
N MET A 2 55.57 -21.35 69.33
CA MET A 2 56.54 -21.45 68.21
C MET A 2 56.65 -20.31 67.15
N ARG A 3 57.64 -19.39 67.26
CA ARG A 3 59.02 -19.36 66.64
C ARG A 3 59.01 -19.00 65.11
N ARG A 4 59.19 -17.73 64.66
CA ARG A 4 60.42 -16.88 64.42
C ARG A 4 61.30 -17.32 63.21
N PRO A 5 62.17 -16.46 62.59
CA PRO A 5 62.23 -14.99 62.31
C PRO A 5 62.65 -14.70 60.82
N THR A 6 62.74 -13.48 60.25
CA THR A 6 63.89 -12.51 60.18
C THR A 6 63.52 -11.42 59.13
N LEU A 7 63.53 -10.11 59.40
CA LEU A 7 64.64 -9.11 59.40
C LEU A 7 65.17 -8.67 58.01
N GLY A 8 65.04 -7.36 57.70
CA GLY A 8 65.76 -6.61 56.63
C GLY A 8 64.89 -5.53 55.97
N TRP A 9 64.71 -4.33 56.54
CA TRP A 9 65.45 -3.08 56.25
C TRP A 9 65.66 -2.79 54.75
N PHE A 10 64.96 -1.79 54.18
CA PHE A 10 65.52 -0.51 53.70
C PHE A 10 64.41 0.46 53.26
N ALA A 11 64.62 1.73 53.57
CA ALA A 11 63.75 2.87 53.32
C ALA A 11 63.86 3.38 51.88
N LEU A 12 62.79 3.95 51.32
CA LEU A 12 62.90 5.09 50.40
C LEU A 12 61.62 5.92 50.39
N ALA A 13 61.81 7.22 50.58
CA ALA A 13 60.81 8.27 50.52
C ALA A 13 60.29 8.44 49.09
N LEU A 14 58.98 8.65 48.95
CA LEU A 14 58.38 9.18 47.73
C LEU A 14 57.32 10.22 48.07
N ALA A 15 57.46 11.35 47.38
CA ALA A 15 56.68 12.56 47.50
C ALA A 15 55.20 12.30 47.24
N ALA A 16 54.35 12.62 48.21
CA ALA A 16 52.93 12.85 47.98
C ALA A 16 52.75 14.30 47.52
N LEU A 17 52.87 14.53 46.21
CA LEU A 17 52.28 15.67 45.53
C LEU A 17 51.13 15.12 44.69
N GLY A 18 49.96 15.75 44.84
CA GLY A 18 48.67 15.21 44.48
C GLY A 18 48.52 14.83 43.02
N CYS A 19 48.02 13.61 42.80
CA CYS A 19 47.17 13.35 41.65
C CYS A 19 45.88 14.16 41.87
N GLN A 20 45.74 15.30 41.19
CA GLN A 20 44.39 15.79 40.90
C GLN A 20 43.71 14.66 40.15
N ALA A 21 42.54 14.23 40.63
CA ALA A 21 41.65 13.40 39.85
C ALA A 21 41.47 14.13 38.51
N GLN A 22 41.92 13.50 37.43
CA GLN A 22 41.57 13.89 36.09
C GLN A 22 40.05 13.76 36.08
N GLU A 23 39.32 14.87 36.21
CA GLU A 23 37.91 14.89 35.84
C GLU A 23 37.91 14.40 34.40
N GLU A 24 37.29 13.24 34.20
CA GLU A 24 36.94 12.73 32.89
C GLU A 24 36.08 13.84 32.29
N VAL A 25 36.69 14.70 31.48
CA VAL A 25 35.97 15.72 30.72
C VAL A 25 35.08 14.91 29.79
N ASP A 26 33.80 14.86 30.13
CA ASP A 26 32.76 14.29 29.30
C ASP A 26 32.71 15.15 28.04
N ILE A 27 33.48 14.78 27.02
CA ILE A 27 33.52 15.47 25.73
C ILE A 27 32.15 15.17 25.11
N PRO A 28 31.24 16.15 24.98
CA PRO A 28 29.94 15.90 24.42
C PRO A 28 30.13 15.38 22.99
N ASN A 29 29.66 14.17 22.73
CA ASN A 29 29.59 13.62 21.39
C ASN A 29 28.57 14.46 20.61
N ARG A 30 29.02 15.51 19.94
CA ARG A 30 28.19 16.34 19.06
C ARG A 30 27.96 15.55 17.78
N VAL A 31 26.75 15.05 17.63
CA VAL A 31 26.23 14.29 16.49
C VAL A 31 25.16 15.11 15.78
N LEU A 32 24.68 14.66 14.62
CA LEU A 32 23.50 15.26 13.99
C LEU A 32 22.25 14.91 14.82
N ASP A 33 21.62 15.93 15.42
CA ASP A 33 20.42 15.79 16.24
C ASP A 33 19.22 16.34 15.45
N ARG A 34 18.52 15.44 14.74
CA ARG A 34 17.44 15.74 13.77
C ARG A 34 17.93 16.53 12.56
N PRO A 35 18.76 15.91 11.70
CA PRO A 35 19.06 16.53 10.43
C PRO A 35 17.80 16.54 9.55
N THR A 36 17.51 17.66 8.90
CA THR A 36 16.25 17.84 8.15
C THR A 36 16.45 17.94 6.65
N ASP A 37 17.60 18.47 6.22
CA ASP A 37 17.92 18.72 4.81
C ASP A 37 19.44 18.80 4.60
N MET A 38 19.86 18.74 3.32
CA MET A 38 21.25 18.91 2.92
C MET A 38 21.42 19.63 1.58
N ALA A 39 22.54 20.34 1.45
CA ALA A 39 22.99 20.95 0.20
C ALA A 39 24.44 20.58 -0.12
N LEU A 40 24.78 20.55 -1.41
CA LEU A 40 26.11 20.18 -1.92
C LEU A 40 26.73 21.33 -2.71
N VAL A 41 28.03 21.55 -2.53
CA VAL A 41 28.83 22.50 -3.32
C VAL A 41 30.13 21.86 -3.78
N CYS A 42 30.71 22.40 -4.85
CA CYS A 42 32.02 22.02 -5.35
C CYS A 42 33.03 23.14 -5.06
N ALA A 43 34.19 22.80 -4.51
CA ALA A 43 35.23 23.77 -4.17
C ALA A 43 36.64 23.21 -4.47
N ALA A 44 37.60 24.07 -4.75
CA ALA A 44 39.00 23.70 -4.94
C ALA A 44 39.92 24.70 -4.21
N VAL A 45 41.15 24.28 -3.90
CA VAL A 45 42.18 25.19 -3.41
C VAL A 45 43.06 25.62 -4.58
N GLU A 46 43.10 26.92 -4.86
CA GLU A 46 43.98 27.53 -5.85
C GLU A 46 45.12 28.25 -5.14
N CYS A 47 46.36 27.83 -5.40
CA CYS A 47 47.56 28.50 -4.94
C CYS A 47 48.13 29.35 -6.08
N GLU A 48 48.28 30.65 -5.84
CA GLU A 48 49.03 31.53 -6.75
C GLU A 48 50.45 31.72 -6.19
N ASP A 49 51.48 31.52 -7.03
CA ASP A 49 52.86 31.93 -6.74
C ASP A 49 52.97 33.44 -7.01
N LEU A 50 52.77 34.27 -5.99
CA LEU A 50 52.80 35.73 -6.14
C LEU A 50 54.22 36.31 -6.17
N ASP A 51 55.23 35.53 -5.77
CA ASP A 51 56.63 35.99 -5.71
C ASP A 51 57.52 35.49 -6.88
N ASP A 52 56.96 34.65 -7.77
CA ASP A 52 57.54 34.13 -9.01
C ASP A 52 58.85 33.36 -8.74
N ASP A 53 58.98 32.77 -7.55
CA ASP A 53 60.14 31.98 -7.14
C ASP A 53 60.08 30.51 -7.63
N GLY A 54 58.92 30.10 -8.17
CA GLY A 54 58.65 28.78 -8.71
C GLY A 54 58.32 27.75 -7.64
N VAL A 55 57.96 28.17 -6.43
CA VAL A 55 57.50 27.37 -5.30
C VAL A 55 56.15 27.90 -4.85
N ASP A 56 55.12 27.04 -4.90
CA ASP A 56 53.82 27.40 -4.34
C ASP A 56 53.95 27.58 -2.82
N ASP A 57 53.84 28.82 -2.36
CA ASP A 57 53.92 29.15 -0.94
C ASP A 57 52.57 28.84 -0.26
N PRO A 58 52.55 28.03 0.83
CA PRO A 58 51.31 27.62 1.49
C PRO A 58 50.55 28.77 2.20
N GLY A 59 51.09 29.98 2.21
CA GLY A 59 50.42 31.18 2.72
C GLY A 59 49.62 31.95 1.67
N GLU A 60 49.63 31.51 0.41
CA GLU A 60 49.02 32.21 -0.74
C GLU A 60 47.94 31.37 -1.45
N CYS A 61 47.50 30.27 -0.81
CA CYS A 61 46.44 29.40 -1.31
C CYS A 61 45.07 29.90 -0.86
N THR A 62 44.12 30.03 -1.80
CA THR A 62 42.74 30.45 -1.52
C THR A 62 41.75 29.37 -1.96
N THR A 63 40.64 29.24 -1.25
CA THR A 63 39.58 28.30 -1.64
C THR A 63 38.60 29.00 -2.57
N VAL A 64 38.34 28.39 -3.72
CA VAL A 64 37.41 28.90 -4.75
C VAL A 64 36.24 27.96 -4.91
N ALA A 65 35.03 28.49 -5.08
CA ALA A 65 33.88 27.66 -5.48
C ALA A 65 33.89 27.40 -6.99
N LEU A 66 33.37 26.23 -7.33
CA LEU A 66 33.20 25.75 -8.69
C LEU A 66 31.74 25.32 -8.87
N PRO A 67 31.21 25.39 -10.11
CA PRO A 67 29.92 24.78 -10.40
C PRO A 67 29.91 23.30 -10.02
N LEU A 68 28.78 22.81 -9.47
CA LEU A 68 28.67 21.44 -8.98
C LEU A 68 29.04 20.37 -10.03
N SER A 69 28.78 20.66 -11.32
CA SER A 69 29.14 19.80 -12.45
C SER A 69 30.65 19.54 -12.58
N VAL A 70 31.52 20.42 -12.06
CA VAL A 70 32.98 20.24 -12.12
C VAL A 70 33.43 19.09 -11.21
N CYS A 71 32.68 18.79 -10.15
CA CYS A 71 32.91 17.67 -9.26
C CYS A 71 32.41 16.31 -9.83
N GLN A 72 32.01 16.24 -11.12
CA GLN A 72 31.66 14.98 -11.78
C GLN A 72 32.84 13.98 -11.80
N SER A 73 34.04 14.49 -12.09
CA SER A 73 35.28 13.71 -12.18
C SER A 73 36.12 13.87 -10.92
N GLU A 74 35.55 13.66 -9.73
CA GLU A 74 36.32 13.76 -8.49
C GLU A 74 37.60 12.91 -8.63
N ALA A 75 38.74 13.58 -8.49
CA ALA A 75 40.00 12.88 -8.52
C ALA A 75 40.04 11.90 -7.34
N SER A 76 40.52 10.69 -7.57
CA SER A 76 40.75 9.71 -6.50
C SER A 76 41.80 10.16 -5.46
N SER A 77 42.36 11.38 -5.60
CA SER A 77 43.32 11.96 -4.67
C SER A 77 42.73 13.18 -3.96
N CYS A 78 42.73 13.12 -2.63
CA CYS A 78 42.41 14.22 -1.71
C CYS A 78 43.52 15.31 -1.67
N SER A 79 44.11 15.65 -2.82
CA SER A 79 45.10 16.73 -2.93
C SER A 79 44.41 18.09 -3.08
N SER A 80 45.01 19.15 -2.54
CA SER A 80 44.49 20.53 -2.52
C SER A 80 44.01 21.04 -3.88
N ASP A 81 44.71 20.68 -4.96
CA ASP A 81 44.55 21.30 -6.28
C ASP A 81 43.37 20.73 -7.10
N ASN A 82 42.66 19.72 -6.59
CA ASN A 82 41.53 19.10 -7.28
C ASN A 82 40.19 19.65 -6.78
N PRO A 83 39.13 19.62 -7.60
CA PRO A 83 37.77 19.88 -7.14
C PRO A 83 37.31 18.83 -6.11
N HIS A 84 36.73 19.31 -5.00
CA HIS A 84 36.22 18.52 -3.88
C HIS A 84 34.76 18.83 -3.62
N LEU A 85 33.97 17.79 -3.36
CA LEU A 85 32.59 17.92 -2.91
C LEU A 85 32.54 18.22 -1.40
N VAL A 86 31.82 19.27 -1.07
CA VAL A 86 31.53 19.70 0.30
C VAL A 86 30.02 19.68 0.50
N GLY A 87 29.57 19.07 1.59
CA GLY A 87 28.16 19.00 1.94
C GLY A 87 27.83 19.72 3.24
N PHE A 88 26.65 20.33 3.29
CA PHE A 88 26.10 21.04 4.43
C PHE A 88 24.81 20.36 4.87
N VAL A 89 24.60 20.20 6.18
CA VAL A 89 23.47 19.49 6.76
C VAL A 89 22.84 20.34 7.85
N ALA A 90 21.54 20.63 7.74
CA ALA A 90 20.82 21.41 8.74
C ALA A 90 20.60 20.58 10.00
N ASN A 91 21.04 21.04 11.17
CA ASN A 91 20.91 20.36 12.45
C ASN A 91 19.92 21.11 13.35
N SER A 92 18.63 20.84 13.12
CA SER A 92 17.54 21.66 13.64
C SER A 92 17.50 21.73 15.17
N GLU A 93 17.76 20.64 15.90
CA GLU A 93 17.65 20.59 17.37
C GLU A 93 18.67 21.50 18.07
N ARG A 94 19.79 21.80 17.40
CA ARG A 94 20.89 22.59 17.95
C ARG A 94 21.02 24.00 17.40
N ASN A 95 20.22 24.37 16.39
CA ASN A 95 20.35 25.65 15.69
C ASN A 95 21.73 25.82 15.02
N GLU A 96 22.25 24.75 14.44
CA GLU A 96 23.57 24.70 13.83
C GLU A 96 23.49 24.02 12.45
N ILE A 97 24.48 24.24 11.59
CA ILE A 97 24.66 23.56 10.30
C ILE A 97 25.99 22.80 10.36
N ALA A 98 25.92 21.50 10.12
CA ALA A 98 27.10 20.65 10.07
C ALA A 98 27.68 20.64 8.66
N MET A 99 28.99 20.45 8.54
CA MET A 99 29.69 20.37 7.26
C MET A 99 30.45 19.05 7.17
N PHE A 100 30.49 18.44 5.99
CA PHE A 100 31.32 17.28 5.71
C PHE A 100 32.04 17.45 4.38
N THR A 101 33.19 16.78 4.24
CA THR A 101 33.87 16.65 2.95
C THR A 101 34.12 15.18 2.69
N LYS A 102 34.06 14.78 1.41
CA LYS A 102 34.38 13.41 1.01
C LYS A 102 35.80 13.01 1.43
N CYS A 103 36.76 13.93 1.30
CA CYS A 103 38.16 13.70 1.63
C CYS A 103 38.42 13.46 3.12
N ALA A 104 37.68 14.15 3.99
CA ALA A 104 37.80 13.95 5.43
C ALA A 104 37.07 12.68 5.89
N ASN A 105 36.02 12.25 5.16
CA ASN A 105 35.15 11.13 5.51
C ASN A 105 34.60 11.23 6.95
N ARG A 106 34.31 12.47 7.39
CA ARG A 106 33.78 12.80 8.72
C ARG A 106 33.19 14.20 8.70
N LEU A 107 32.48 14.55 9.78
CA LEU A 107 32.09 15.92 10.05
C LEU A 107 33.35 16.79 10.23
N VAL A 108 33.33 17.98 9.65
CA VAL A 108 34.40 18.95 9.81
C VAL A 108 34.16 19.68 11.12
N ASP A 109 35.18 19.70 11.98
CA ASP A 109 35.19 20.50 13.19
C ASP A 109 35.64 21.91 12.83
N MET A 110 34.74 22.89 13.02
CA MET A 110 35.01 24.28 12.65
C MET A 110 35.91 25.00 13.69
N ASP A 111 36.08 24.45 14.89
CA ASP A 111 36.98 24.99 15.91
C ASP A 111 37.81 23.87 16.54
N ILE A 112 38.97 23.61 15.92
CA ILE A 112 39.92 22.59 16.36
C ILE A 112 40.55 22.88 17.74
N GLU A 113 40.47 24.12 18.25
CA GLU A 113 41.03 24.48 19.56
C GLU A 113 40.08 24.13 20.72
N SER A 114 38.78 24.00 20.43
CA SER A 114 37.75 23.63 21.40
C SER A 114 37.38 22.14 21.27
N PRO A 115 37.39 21.34 22.35
CA PRO A 115 37.05 19.92 22.26
C PRO A 115 35.61 19.65 21.77
N GLY A 116 35.46 18.90 20.67
CA GLY A 116 34.18 18.43 20.11
C GLY A 116 33.90 19.04 18.72
N TYR A 117 32.96 18.49 17.94
CA TYR A 117 32.62 19.05 16.63
C TYR A 117 31.89 20.38 16.76
N ASN A 118 32.58 21.50 16.60
CA ASN A 118 31.93 22.81 16.58
C ASN A 118 31.33 23.02 15.19
N PHE A 119 30.00 23.10 15.11
CA PHE A 119 29.29 23.32 13.85
C PHE A 119 29.07 24.81 13.58
N ILE A 120 28.60 25.11 12.38
CA ILE A 120 28.36 26.46 11.92
C ILE A 120 27.08 26.97 12.62
N PRO A 121 27.12 28.12 13.33
CA PRO A 121 25.92 28.65 13.96
C PRO A 121 24.87 29.06 12.92
N ALA A 122 23.60 28.77 13.17
CA ALA A 122 22.48 29.15 12.32
C ALA A 122 21.36 29.82 13.12
N GLY A 123 20.29 30.23 12.45
CA GLY A 123 19.07 30.69 13.13
C GLY A 123 18.36 29.56 13.86
N ILE A 124 17.19 29.85 14.45
CA ILE A 124 16.48 28.88 15.27
C ILE A 124 15.78 27.86 14.36
N LEU A 125 16.00 26.56 14.61
CA LEU A 125 15.45 25.45 13.81
C LEU A 125 15.71 25.61 12.29
N PRO A 126 16.97 25.53 11.82
CA PRO A 126 17.24 25.43 10.38
C PRO A 126 16.60 24.15 9.84
N THR A 127 15.76 24.24 8.82
CA THR A 127 15.01 23.08 8.28
C THR A 127 15.28 22.80 6.81
N GLU A 128 15.44 23.83 5.97
CA GLU A 128 15.74 23.70 4.54
C GLU A 128 17.11 24.35 4.24
N LEU A 129 17.83 23.77 3.29
CA LEU A 129 19.06 24.28 2.71
C LEU A 129 19.00 24.30 1.18
N ASP A 130 19.53 25.36 0.58
CA ASP A 130 19.82 25.36 -0.85
C ASP A 130 21.18 26.00 -1.14
N ALA A 131 21.84 25.52 -2.19
CA ALA A 131 23.13 26.01 -2.65
C ALA A 131 22.98 26.77 -3.97
N SER A 132 23.66 27.91 -4.09
CA SER A 132 23.66 28.66 -5.34
C SER A 132 24.34 27.87 -6.46
N SER A 133 23.89 28.05 -7.71
CA SER A 133 24.40 27.32 -8.88
C SER A 133 25.90 27.54 -9.16
N ASP A 134 26.46 28.64 -8.69
CA ASP A 134 27.89 28.98 -8.76
C ASP A 134 28.71 28.39 -7.59
N GLY A 135 28.05 27.76 -6.61
CA GLY A 135 28.68 27.17 -5.42
C GLY A 135 29.15 28.19 -4.38
N CYS A 136 28.93 29.50 -4.59
CA CYS A 136 29.47 30.53 -3.71
C CYS A 136 28.71 30.68 -2.38
N ARG A 137 27.44 30.25 -2.31
CA ARG A 137 26.55 30.51 -1.16
C ARG A 137 25.74 29.28 -0.82
N VAL A 138 25.52 29.08 0.48
CA VAL A 138 24.49 28.17 1.00
C VAL A 138 23.54 28.96 1.88
N ILE A 139 22.24 28.77 1.68
CA ILE A 139 21.19 29.51 2.37
C ILE A 139 20.34 28.53 3.17
N SER A 140 20.03 28.88 4.41
CA SER A 140 19.09 28.14 5.25
C SER A 140 17.86 28.96 5.62
N ALA A 141 16.69 28.32 5.54
CA ALA A 141 15.45 28.82 6.11
C ALA A 141 15.34 28.37 7.58
N ASN A 142 15.22 29.34 8.50
CA ASN A 142 15.13 29.07 9.93
C ASN A 142 13.67 29.14 10.39
N VAL A 143 12.95 28.02 10.44
CA VAL A 143 11.50 27.99 10.76
C VAL A 143 11.21 28.40 12.22
N GLY A 144 12.22 28.42 13.09
CA GLY A 144 12.09 28.87 14.47
C GLY A 144 12.31 30.38 14.67
N SER A 145 12.85 31.08 13.68
CA SER A 145 13.12 32.52 13.70
C SER A 145 12.61 33.20 12.42
N CYS A 146 12.62 34.54 12.35
CA CYS A 146 12.12 35.27 11.17
C CYS A 146 13.29 35.81 10.33
N ASP A 147 14.29 34.96 10.10
CA ASP A 147 15.52 35.26 9.40
C ASP A 147 16.01 34.06 8.59
N LEU A 148 16.89 34.33 7.63
CA LEU A 148 17.63 33.34 6.88
C LEU A 148 19.09 33.34 7.34
N THR A 149 19.74 32.20 7.22
CA THR A 149 21.19 32.08 7.43
C THR A 149 21.88 31.97 6.08
N LEU A 150 22.85 32.85 5.83
CA LEU A 150 23.67 32.87 4.62
C LEU A 150 25.11 32.47 4.97
N LEU A 151 25.64 31.49 4.25
CA LEU A 151 26.97 30.91 4.45
C LEU A 151 27.90 31.27 3.28
N ASP A 152 29.13 31.68 3.58
CA ASP A 152 30.23 31.77 2.61
C ASP A 152 30.82 30.38 2.36
N ALA A 153 30.33 29.71 1.32
CA ALA A 153 30.67 28.31 1.04
C ALA A 153 32.16 28.09 0.72
N PRO A 154 32.83 28.89 -0.14
CA PRO A 154 34.28 28.76 -0.36
C PRO A 154 35.11 28.93 0.92
N ALA A 155 34.84 29.97 1.72
CA ALA A 155 35.62 30.22 2.93
C ALA A 155 35.43 29.09 3.96
N LEU A 156 34.20 28.61 4.13
CA LEU A 156 33.89 27.45 4.99
C LEU A 156 34.53 26.16 4.46
N ALA A 157 34.50 25.93 3.15
CA ALA A 157 35.16 24.78 2.53
C ALA A 157 36.67 24.73 2.83
N GLY A 158 37.33 25.88 2.99
CA GLY A 158 38.73 25.96 3.41
C GLY A 158 39.04 25.21 4.71
N PHE A 159 38.11 25.23 5.70
CA PHE A 159 38.25 24.44 6.93
C PHE A 159 38.22 22.93 6.66
N GLY A 160 37.40 22.49 5.70
CA GLY A 160 37.28 21.08 5.32
C GLY A 160 38.39 20.55 4.41
N LEU A 161 39.18 21.46 3.82
CA LEU A 161 40.29 21.18 2.90
C LEU A 161 41.67 21.47 3.52
N ASP A 162 41.74 21.62 4.85
CA ASP A 162 42.97 21.92 5.60
C ASP A 162 43.69 23.20 5.14
N ASN A 163 42.96 24.17 4.56
CA ASN A 163 43.46 25.49 4.18
C ASN A 163 42.53 26.63 4.66
N PRO A 164 42.23 26.73 5.97
CA PRO A 164 41.46 27.85 6.48
C PRO A 164 42.28 29.14 6.45
N ASP A 165 41.66 30.26 6.08
CA ASP A 165 42.29 31.56 6.33
C ASP A 165 42.32 31.79 7.85
N VAL A 166 43.53 31.83 8.42
CA VAL A 166 43.79 31.86 9.86
C VAL A 166 43.21 33.12 10.55
N ALA A 167 42.73 34.09 9.77
CA ALA A 167 42.14 35.33 10.26
C ALA A 167 40.63 35.24 10.61
N ASP A 168 39.89 34.25 10.08
CA ASP A 168 38.43 34.23 10.16
C ASP A 168 37.90 33.17 11.16
N GLU A 169 37.09 33.61 12.13
CA GLU A 169 36.31 32.70 12.97
C GLU A 169 35.11 32.17 12.16
N PRO A 170 34.69 30.90 12.28
CA PRO A 170 33.56 30.36 11.50
C PRO A 170 32.28 31.21 11.56
N SER A 171 32.03 31.88 12.69
CA SER A 171 30.89 32.78 12.87
C SER A 171 30.96 34.07 12.03
N SER A 172 32.15 34.53 11.61
CA SER A 172 32.29 35.68 10.70
C SER A 172 31.93 35.35 9.26
N LEU A 173 31.89 34.07 8.90
CA LEU A 173 31.52 33.54 7.58
C LEU A 173 30.01 33.27 7.47
N VAL A 174 29.26 33.58 8.52
CA VAL A 174 27.81 33.46 8.60
C VAL A 174 27.18 34.85 8.66
N SER A 175 26.22 35.10 7.78
CA SER A 175 25.42 36.32 7.78
C SER A 175 23.95 36.01 8.04
N THR A 176 23.30 36.81 8.88
CA THR A 176 21.85 36.74 9.09
C THR A 176 21.14 37.70 8.14
N VAL A 177 20.21 37.19 7.34
CA VAL A 177 19.38 38.00 6.44
C VAL A 177 17.98 38.08 7.02
N ILE A 178 17.57 39.29 7.42
CA ILE A 178 16.19 39.54 7.89
C ILE A 178 15.37 40.02 6.69
N PRO A 179 14.31 39.33 6.26
CA PRO A 179 13.42 39.81 5.22
C PRO A 179 12.73 41.12 5.64
N HIS A 180 12.65 42.09 4.73
CA HIS A 180 12.00 43.39 4.93
C HIS A 180 10.97 43.65 3.83
N ALA A 181 9.81 44.16 4.23
CA ALA A 181 8.79 44.67 3.32
C ALA A 181 8.85 46.19 3.24
N TYR A 182 8.47 46.73 2.09
CA TYR A 182 8.30 48.17 1.90
C TYR A 182 6.92 48.59 2.42
N VAL A 183 6.86 49.53 3.35
CA VAL A 183 5.58 50.11 3.81
C VAL A 183 5.30 51.39 3.04
N GLU A 184 4.25 51.39 2.24
CA GLU A 184 3.76 52.58 1.57
C GLU A 184 3.22 53.61 2.58
N PRO A 185 3.38 54.92 2.32
CA PRO A 185 2.81 55.95 3.17
C PRO A 185 1.28 55.86 3.14
N ASN A 186 0.67 55.54 4.29
CA ASN A 186 -0.76 55.38 4.40
C ASN A 186 -1.46 56.72 4.09
N GLY A 187 -2.30 56.77 3.04
CA GLY A 187 -2.87 58.02 2.50
C GLY A 187 -3.74 58.82 3.48
N SER A 188 -4.09 58.25 4.64
CA SER A 188 -4.81 58.91 5.74
C SER A 188 -3.92 59.68 6.73
N GLU A 189 -2.60 59.42 6.77
CA GLU A 189 -1.63 60.12 7.61
C GLU A 189 -0.38 60.51 6.79
N PRO A 190 -0.29 61.76 6.29
CA PRO A 190 0.81 62.21 5.44
C PRO A 190 2.18 62.29 6.14
N ASP A 191 2.23 62.05 7.45
CA ASP A 191 3.46 61.99 8.26
C ASP A 191 3.85 60.53 8.65
N ALA A 192 3.13 59.51 8.17
CA ALA A 192 3.50 58.11 8.41
C ALA A 192 4.85 57.79 7.75
N PRO A 193 5.82 57.20 8.47
CA PRO A 193 7.13 56.89 7.90
C PRO A 193 7.00 55.81 6.81
N SER A 194 7.26 56.18 5.55
CA SER A 194 7.48 55.23 4.45
C SER A 194 8.90 54.67 4.55
N GLY A 195 9.06 53.36 4.40
CA GLY A 195 10.39 52.73 4.44
C GLY A 195 10.33 51.21 4.51
N TRP A 196 11.53 50.62 4.50
CA TRP A 196 11.70 49.18 4.70
C TRP A 196 11.59 48.85 6.19
N VAL A 197 10.73 47.91 6.53
CA VAL A 197 10.56 47.38 7.90
C VAL A 197 10.71 45.86 7.87
N PRO A 198 11.16 45.22 8.96
CA PRO A 198 11.21 43.76 9.04
C PRO A 198 9.84 43.15 8.70
N LEU A 199 9.83 42.05 7.96
CA LEU A 199 8.61 41.33 7.59
C LEU A 199 7.95 40.70 8.83
N GLY A 200 8.76 40.18 9.76
CA GLY A 200 8.28 39.61 11.02
C GLY A 200 7.61 38.25 10.90
N ALA A 201 7.75 37.57 9.75
CA ALA A 201 7.20 36.25 9.45
C ALA A 201 8.30 35.21 9.27
N ARG A 202 8.01 33.96 9.63
CA ARG A 202 8.95 32.85 9.59
C ARG A 202 9.07 32.29 8.17
N PRO A 203 10.28 32.10 7.65
CA PRO A 203 10.48 31.43 6.37
C PRO A 203 10.16 29.93 6.50
N GLY A 204 9.64 29.33 5.43
CA GLY A 204 9.37 27.90 5.31
C GLY A 204 10.47 27.20 4.50
N GLN A 205 10.36 27.29 3.17
CA GLN A 205 11.32 26.71 2.22
C GLN A 205 12.07 27.83 1.49
N VAL A 206 13.29 27.53 1.04
CA VAL A 206 14.17 28.45 0.31
C VAL A 206 14.71 27.80 -0.96
N LEU A 207 14.77 28.55 -2.05
CA LEU A 207 15.45 28.19 -3.30
C LEU A 207 16.32 29.36 -3.75
N SER A 208 17.56 29.09 -4.12
CA SER A 208 18.48 30.05 -4.71
C SER A 208 18.02 30.42 -6.12
N VAL A 209 18.03 31.72 -6.40
CA VAL A 209 17.68 32.21 -7.74
C VAL A 209 18.93 32.18 -8.61
N PRO A 210 18.89 31.52 -9.79
CA PRO A 210 20.01 31.57 -10.72
C PRO A 210 20.38 33.01 -11.09
N SER A 211 21.67 33.26 -11.31
CA SER A 211 22.17 34.60 -11.63
C SER A 211 21.58 35.22 -12.90
N SER A 212 21.03 34.40 -13.79
CA SER A 212 20.31 34.88 -14.98
C SER A 212 18.90 35.40 -14.69
N LEU A 213 18.31 35.07 -13.54
CA LEU A 213 16.91 35.38 -13.17
C LEU A 213 16.79 36.33 -11.98
N THR A 214 17.88 36.55 -11.24
CA THR A 214 17.85 37.42 -10.07
C THR A 214 17.43 38.85 -10.44
N GLN A 215 16.46 39.38 -9.71
CA GLN A 215 16.08 40.80 -9.78
C GLN A 215 16.91 41.69 -8.84
N SER A 216 17.88 41.12 -8.13
CA SER A 216 18.72 41.88 -7.21
C SER A 216 19.51 42.97 -7.96
N PRO A 217 19.57 44.22 -7.45
CA PRO A 217 20.24 45.31 -8.16
C PRO A 217 21.72 45.01 -8.42
N GLY A 218 22.06 44.78 -9.70
CA GLY A 218 23.42 44.49 -10.15
C GLY A 218 24.45 45.56 -9.77
N LEU A 219 25.74 45.23 -9.85
CA LEU A 219 26.83 46.16 -9.57
C LEU A 219 26.80 47.36 -10.54
N ALA A 220 27.14 48.55 -10.04
CA ALA A 220 27.15 49.77 -10.86
C ALA A 220 28.16 49.69 -12.02
N PRO A 221 27.93 50.38 -13.17
CA PRO A 221 28.82 50.32 -14.32
C PRO A 221 30.26 50.73 -13.95
N GLY A 222 31.21 49.81 -14.15
CA GLY A 222 32.64 50.01 -13.86
C GLY A 222 33.15 49.31 -12.58
N GLN A 223 32.29 48.59 -11.86
CA GLN A 223 32.71 47.61 -10.86
C GLN A 223 32.82 46.24 -11.53
N THR A 224 34.05 45.76 -11.70
CA THR A 224 34.34 44.36 -12.05
C THR A 224 34.61 43.60 -10.77
N LEU A 225 33.97 42.46 -10.58
CA LEU A 225 34.35 41.50 -9.54
C LEU A 225 35.75 41.00 -9.87
N THR A 226 36.73 41.40 -9.07
CA THR A 226 38.06 40.79 -9.03
C THR A 226 38.04 39.83 -7.85
N GLY A 227 37.60 38.59 -8.12
CA GLY A 227 37.34 37.52 -7.16
C GLY A 227 36.16 36.67 -7.65
N ILE A 228 36.29 35.34 -7.63
CA ILE A 228 35.30 34.40 -8.18
C ILE A 228 34.02 34.33 -7.31
N CYS A 229 34.09 34.63 -6.00
CA CYS A 229 32.93 34.67 -5.11
C CYS A 229 33.00 35.86 -4.13
N ASP A 230 32.02 36.77 -4.18
CA ASP A 230 31.67 37.68 -3.08
C ASP A 230 30.27 37.25 -2.60
N PRO A 231 30.12 36.70 -1.37
CA PRO A 231 28.81 36.25 -0.88
C PRO A 231 27.78 37.38 -0.78
N LEU A 232 28.21 38.66 -0.82
CA LEU A 232 27.36 39.85 -0.83
C LEU A 232 27.24 40.52 -2.22
N ALA A 233 27.72 39.87 -3.28
CA ALA A 233 27.37 40.26 -4.64
C ALA A 233 25.83 40.13 -4.86
N PRO A 234 25.25 40.93 -5.76
CA PRO A 234 23.80 40.92 -6.00
C PRO A 234 23.30 39.51 -6.32
N ALA A 235 22.44 39.01 -5.45
CA ALA A 235 21.85 37.67 -5.52
C ALA A 235 20.55 37.67 -4.73
N SER A 236 19.64 36.78 -5.07
CA SER A 236 18.33 36.65 -4.42
C SER A 236 17.95 35.20 -4.20
N VAL A 237 16.93 35.01 -3.37
CA VAL A 237 16.33 33.70 -3.04
C VAL A 237 14.81 33.78 -3.14
N TYR A 238 14.18 32.72 -3.62
CA TYR A 238 12.75 32.51 -3.48
C TYR A 238 12.48 31.86 -2.12
N VAL A 239 11.58 32.46 -1.34
CA VAL A 239 11.28 32.05 0.03
C VAL A 239 9.77 31.97 0.22
N SER A 240 9.30 30.86 0.78
CA SER A 240 7.92 30.75 1.24
C SER A 240 7.77 31.26 2.67
N PHE A 241 6.66 31.93 2.96
CA PHE A 241 6.26 32.41 4.28
C PHE A 241 4.88 31.82 4.59
N PRO A 242 4.81 30.63 5.22
CA PRO A 242 3.57 29.86 5.32
C PRO A 242 2.44 30.63 5.99
N THR A 243 2.71 31.29 7.12
CA THR A 243 1.71 32.05 7.89
C THR A 243 1.24 33.32 7.18
N CYS A 244 2.02 33.84 6.24
CA CYS A 244 1.62 34.95 5.37
C CYS A 244 0.85 34.49 4.14
N ASN A 245 0.70 33.17 3.93
CA ASN A 245 0.30 32.57 2.67
C ASN A 245 1.02 33.26 1.50
N MET A 246 2.36 33.23 1.49
CA MET A 246 3.14 34.03 0.54
C MET A 246 4.38 33.31 0.03
N VAL A 247 4.76 33.59 -1.20
CA VAL A 247 6.12 33.37 -1.72
C VAL A 247 6.72 34.70 -2.17
N ALA A 248 7.99 34.93 -1.88
CA ALA A 248 8.69 36.18 -2.20
C ALA A 248 10.10 35.93 -2.70
N GLU A 249 10.56 36.78 -3.62
CA GLU A 249 11.98 36.93 -3.93
C GLU A 249 12.61 37.94 -2.97
N VAL A 250 13.66 37.52 -2.26
CA VAL A 250 14.36 38.34 -1.27
C VAL A 250 15.80 38.58 -1.73
N ASP A 251 16.24 39.85 -1.74
CA ASP A 251 17.64 40.21 -1.97
C ASP A 251 18.50 39.77 -0.79
N LEU A 252 19.49 38.92 -1.03
CA LEU A 252 20.37 38.40 0.01
C LEU A 252 21.26 39.48 0.64
N LYS A 253 21.52 40.57 -0.08
CA LYS A 253 22.39 41.65 0.41
C LYS A 253 21.68 42.58 1.38
N THR A 254 20.44 42.95 1.06
CA THR A 254 19.67 43.96 1.82
C THR A 254 18.56 43.36 2.66
N GLY A 255 18.16 42.13 2.37
CA GLY A 255 16.96 41.49 2.93
C GLY A 255 15.66 42.06 2.34
N TYR A 256 15.71 42.89 1.30
CA TYR A 256 14.50 43.51 0.75
C TYR A 256 13.70 42.52 -0.09
N VAL A 257 12.38 42.47 0.12
CA VAL A 257 11.46 41.79 -0.78
C VAL A 257 11.42 42.56 -2.11
N ILE A 258 11.80 41.89 -3.19
CA ILE A 258 11.83 42.48 -4.54
C ILE A 258 10.47 42.33 -5.21
N GLN A 259 9.93 41.12 -5.20
CA GLN A 259 8.60 40.76 -5.70
C GLN A 259 7.98 39.68 -4.80
N SER A 260 6.65 39.64 -4.71
CA SER A 260 5.94 38.67 -3.87
C SER A 260 4.53 38.37 -4.38
N ARG A 261 4.06 37.14 -4.09
CA ARG A 261 2.74 36.61 -4.44
C ARG A 261 2.08 36.14 -3.15
N GLN A 262 0.94 36.71 -2.82
CA GLN A 262 0.11 36.31 -1.68
C GLN A 262 -1.08 35.48 -2.14
N PHE A 263 -1.30 34.36 -1.46
CA PHE A 263 -2.40 33.43 -1.70
C PHE A 263 -3.51 33.75 -0.69
N VAL A 264 -4.65 34.22 -1.20
CA VAL A 264 -5.77 34.70 -0.40
C VAL A 264 -6.95 33.79 -0.64
N THR A 265 -7.38 33.06 0.39
CA THR A 265 -8.59 32.25 0.35
C THR A 265 -9.81 33.15 0.47
N ASP A 266 -10.79 33.00 -0.44
CA ASP A 266 -12.06 33.72 -0.38
C ASP A 266 -13.11 33.01 0.50
N GLU A 267 -14.30 33.60 0.63
CA GLU A 267 -15.39 33.03 1.46
C GLU A 267 -15.89 31.67 0.95
N ASP A 268 -15.63 31.34 -0.33
CA ASP A 268 -16.05 30.09 -0.97
C ASP A 268 -14.94 29.01 -0.89
N GLY A 269 -13.80 29.32 -0.27
CA GLY A 269 -12.65 28.42 -0.13
C GLY A 269 -11.71 28.39 -1.34
N VAL A 270 -11.93 29.26 -2.34
CA VAL A 270 -11.08 29.34 -3.53
C VAL A 270 -9.86 30.22 -3.24
N VAL A 271 -8.68 29.75 -3.62
CA VAL A 271 -7.42 30.45 -3.40
C VAL A 271 -7.11 31.37 -4.58
N ASN A 272 -7.13 32.68 -4.34
CA ASN A 272 -6.76 33.69 -5.31
C ASN A 272 -5.30 34.14 -5.11
N VAL A 273 -4.54 34.30 -6.19
CA VAL A 273 -3.13 34.75 -6.12
C VAL A 273 -3.03 36.23 -6.44
N VAL A 274 -2.52 37.01 -5.49
CA VAL A 274 -2.38 38.46 -5.57
C VAL A 274 -0.91 38.84 -5.72
N ASP A 275 -0.60 39.71 -6.69
CA ASP A 275 0.71 40.37 -6.76
C ASP A 275 0.82 41.41 -5.65
N SER A 276 1.65 41.14 -4.64
CA SER A 276 1.91 42.07 -3.54
C SER A 276 3.21 42.88 -3.72
N GLY A 277 3.95 42.64 -4.81
CA GLY A 277 5.19 43.36 -5.12
C GLY A 277 6.17 43.39 -3.93
N PRO A 278 6.77 44.55 -3.60
CA PRO A 278 7.66 44.69 -2.44
C PRO A 278 6.93 44.95 -1.11
N SER A 279 5.60 45.03 -1.11
CA SER A 279 4.78 45.51 0.02
C SER A 279 3.73 44.50 0.51
N PRO A 280 4.10 43.26 0.82
CA PRO A 280 3.15 42.27 1.32
C PRO A 280 2.68 42.56 2.76
N THR A 281 1.51 42.05 3.11
CA THR A 281 0.96 42.14 4.47
C THR A 281 0.98 40.79 5.18
N CYS A 282 1.76 40.69 6.27
CA CYS A 282 1.99 39.44 6.98
C CYS A 282 1.50 39.47 8.43
N PRO A 283 1.00 38.34 8.98
CA PRO A 283 0.85 38.18 10.42
C PRO A 283 2.21 38.28 11.12
N LEU A 284 2.21 38.84 12.33
CA LEU A 284 3.43 39.05 13.09
C LEU A 284 3.78 37.84 13.97
N GLU A 285 4.84 37.12 13.62
CA GLU A 285 5.32 35.96 14.37
C GLU A 285 6.53 36.28 15.26
N CYS A 286 7.38 37.22 14.84
CA CYS A 286 8.58 37.63 15.56
C CYS A 286 8.52 39.10 16.00
N PRO A 287 7.73 39.44 17.04
CA PRO A 287 7.61 40.83 17.52
C PRO A 287 8.93 41.41 18.01
N GLY A 288 9.90 40.58 18.39
CA GLY A 288 11.23 41.00 18.84
C GLY A 288 12.09 41.70 17.78
N GLN A 289 11.73 41.59 16.49
CA GLN A 289 12.44 42.30 15.41
C GLN A 289 12.04 43.78 15.29
N PHE A 290 10.96 44.19 15.96
CA PHE A 290 10.43 45.55 15.87
C PHE A 290 10.89 46.40 17.07
N ASN A 291 11.29 47.64 16.81
CA ASN A 291 11.73 48.59 17.84
C ASN A 291 10.55 49.25 18.59
N GLY A 292 9.49 48.49 18.89
CA GLY A 292 8.33 48.93 19.68
C GLY A 292 7.18 49.59 18.90
N ASP A 293 7.41 50.03 17.67
CA ASP A 293 6.37 50.49 16.75
C ASP A 293 5.97 49.32 15.83
N PHE A 294 4.75 48.81 16.00
CA PHE A 294 4.18 47.76 15.16
C PHE A 294 3.47 48.36 13.93
N PRO A 295 3.34 47.61 12.83
CA PRO A 295 2.46 47.99 11.72
C PRO A 295 1.05 48.29 12.24
N PRO A 296 0.37 49.34 11.73
CA PRO A 296 -0.91 49.81 12.25
C PRO A 296 -2.07 48.81 12.10
N GLU A 297 -1.97 47.89 11.14
CA GLU A 297 -2.89 46.77 10.96
C GLU A 297 -2.08 45.48 10.84
N LEU A 298 -2.31 44.53 11.76
CA LEU A 298 -1.73 43.20 11.72
C LEU A 298 -2.82 42.23 11.21
N PRO A 299 -2.66 41.65 10.02
CA PRO A 299 -3.61 40.63 9.54
C PRO A 299 -3.58 39.43 10.49
N GLN A 300 -4.74 38.81 10.68
CA GLN A 300 -4.84 37.53 11.38
C GLN A 300 -4.28 36.42 10.49
N ILE A 301 -3.82 35.33 11.11
CA ILE A 301 -3.50 34.11 10.36
C ILE A 301 -4.81 33.58 9.77
N ASP A 302 -4.81 33.39 8.46
CA ASP A 302 -5.89 32.70 7.76
C ASP A 302 -5.74 31.20 8.02
N SER A 303 -6.65 30.62 8.80
CA SER A 303 -6.59 29.20 9.18
C SER A 303 -6.84 28.25 8.01
N ASP A 304 -7.46 28.76 6.95
CA ASP A 304 -7.90 27.99 5.78
C ASP A 304 -7.05 28.35 4.55
N GLY A 305 -5.90 29.00 4.79
CA GLY A 305 -4.93 29.33 3.76
C GLY A 305 -4.16 28.11 3.25
N PRO A 306 -3.51 28.20 2.08
CA PRO A 306 -2.74 27.08 1.54
C PRO A 306 -1.45 26.77 2.32
N PHE A 307 -0.96 27.70 3.15
CA PHE A 307 0.31 27.61 3.90
C PHE A 307 1.49 27.11 3.05
N PRO A 308 1.96 27.90 2.06
CA PRO A 308 3.02 27.49 1.13
C PRO A 308 4.27 26.99 1.85
N GLN A 309 4.62 25.73 1.63
CA GLN A 309 5.76 25.04 2.27
C GLN A 309 6.54 24.16 1.30
N ALA A 310 6.07 24.00 0.06
CA ALA A 310 6.72 23.27 -1.00
C ALA A 310 6.96 24.20 -2.20
N LEU A 311 8.18 24.20 -2.71
CA LEU A 311 8.71 25.01 -3.80
C LEU A 311 9.57 24.12 -4.69
N ALA A 312 9.43 24.28 -6.00
CA ALA A 312 10.35 23.68 -6.96
C ALA A 312 10.53 24.60 -8.18
N LEU A 313 11.78 24.81 -8.58
CA LEU A 313 12.12 25.62 -9.75
C LEU A 313 12.42 24.71 -10.95
N ALA A 314 11.66 24.89 -12.02
CA ALA A 314 11.93 24.23 -13.29
C ALA A 314 12.59 25.21 -14.26
N LEU A 315 13.84 24.92 -14.61
CA LEU A 315 14.60 25.72 -15.57
C LEU A 315 14.39 25.21 -16.99
N ARG A 316 14.54 26.14 -17.95
CA ARG A 316 14.64 25.81 -19.37
C ARG A 316 16.03 25.19 -19.64
N PRO A 317 16.13 23.97 -20.19
CA PRO A 317 17.41 23.35 -20.51
C PRO A 317 18.00 23.95 -21.78
N SER A 318 19.13 24.66 -21.68
CA SER A 318 19.92 25.21 -22.81
C SER A 318 19.16 26.09 -23.83
N ALA A 319 19.90 26.79 -24.70
CA ALA A 319 19.29 27.64 -25.73
C ALA A 319 18.77 26.86 -26.96
N ASP A 320 19.16 25.59 -27.10
CA ASP A 320 18.90 24.77 -28.28
C ASP A 320 17.63 23.89 -28.15
N ASP A 321 17.05 23.76 -26.95
CA ASP A 321 15.73 23.16 -26.72
C ASP A 321 14.66 24.25 -26.92
N GLU A 322 14.21 24.42 -28.17
CA GLU A 322 13.15 25.35 -28.56
C GLU A 322 11.77 24.97 -27.98
N ASP A 323 11.62 23.74 -27.49
CA ASP A 323 10.35 23.16 -27.03
C ASP A 323 9.96 23.53 -25.59
N ILE A 324 10.84 24.15 -24.79
CA ILE A 324 10.52 24.56 -23.41
C ILE A 324 10.47 26.08 -23.34
N GLN A 325 9.27 26.65 -23.15
CA GLN A 325 9.10 28.10 -23.01
C GLN A 325 9.06 28.51 -21.54
N GLY A 326 9.89 29.49 -21.16
CA GLY A 326 9.92 30.11 -19.82
C GLY A 326 10.52 29.23 -18.72
N GLN A 327 10.82 29.85 -17.57
CA GLN A 327 11.08 29.11 -16.33
C GLN A 327 9.82 29.12 -15.46
N GLN A 328 9.67 28.13 -14.60
CA GLN A 328 8.46 27.96 -13.78
C GLN A 328 8.83 27.75 -12.31
N LEU A 329 8.18 28.49 -11.42
CA LEU A 329 8.21 28.24 -9.98
C LEU A 329 6.91 27.56 -9.56
N TYR A 330 7.01 26.32 -9.11
CA TYR A 330 5.87 25.59 -8.55
C TYR A 330 5.79 25.81 -7.05
N VAL A 331 4.56 25.99 -6.54
CA VAL A 331 4.27 26.27 -5.14
C VAL A 331 3.14 25.37 -4.67
N GLY A 332 3.28 24.79 -3.48
CA GLY A 332 2.24 24.04 -2.78
C GLY A 332 2.37 24.19 -1.27
N GLY A 333 1.36 23.74 -0.53
CA GLY A 333 1.38 23.79 0.93
C GLY A 333 0.40 22.83 1.57
N LEU A 334 0.52 22.66 2.89
CA LEU A 334 -0.24 21.67 3.66
C LEU A 334 -1.72 22.01 3.84
N GLY A 335 -2.11 23.28 3.61
CA GLY A 335 -3.49 23.73 3.80
C GLY A 335 -4.36 23.60 2.56
N SER A 336 -3.82 23.17 1.41
CA SER A 336 -4.56 23.10 0.15
C SER A 336 -4.04 21.99 -0.75
N ASP A 337 -4.95 21.38 -1.50
CA ASP A 337 -4.66 20.38 -2.54
C ASP A 337 -4.31 21.04 -3.89
N VAL A 338 -4.22 22.36 -3.94
CA VAL A 338 -3.93 23.13 -5.16
C VAL A 338 -2.42 23.32 -5.35
N LEU A 339 -1.92 22.86 -6.49
CA LEU A 339 -0.59 23.16 -7.02
C LEU A 339 -0.65 24.48 -7.80
N PHE A 340 0.22 25.42 -7.48
CA PHE A 340 0.34 26.70 -8.18
C PHE A 340 1.60 26.72 -9.05
N GLU A 341 1.52 27.34 -10.21
CA GLU A 341 2.66 27.63 -11.08
C GLU A 341 2.74 29.13 -11.31
N ILE A 342 3.88 29.72 -10.93
CA ILE A 342 4.23 31.11 -11.24
C ILE A 342 5.20 31.08 -12.42
N PRO A 343 4.77 31.49 -13.64
CA PRO A 343 5.66 31.62 -14.77
C PRO A 343 6.65 32.76 -14.54
N ILE A 344 7.90 32.55 -14.94
CA ILE A 344 8.99 33.52 -14.82
C ILE A 344 9.43 33.93 -16.22
N GLU A 345 9.48 35.24 -16.47
CA GLU A 345 9.99 35.79 -17.71
C GLU A 345 11.52 35.63 -17.81
N ASP A 346 12.09 35.70 -19.02
CA ASP A 346 13.55 35.66 -19.21
C ASP A 346 14.28 36.82 -18.50
N SER A 347 13.56 37.88 -18.14
CA SER A 347 14.07 38.98 -17.32
C SER A 347 14.26 38.58 -15.86
N GLY A 348 13.55 37.55 -15.38
CA GLY A 348 13.40 37.14 -13.98
C GLY A 348 12.18 37.74 -13.26
N GLU A 349 11.41 38.61 -13.93
CA GLU A 349 10.13 39.10 -13.40
C GLU A 349 9.08 37.99 -13.43
N TRP A 350 8.26 37.90 -12.38
CA TRP A 350 7.13 36.97 -12.37
C TRP A 350 6.00 37.46 -13.27
N ALA A 351 5.49 36.58 -14.12
CA ALA A 351 4.35 36.87 -14.96
C ALA A 351 3.13 37.26 -14.12
N ALA A 352 2.23 38.05 -14.71
CA ALA A 352 1.05 38.57 -14.01
C ALA A 352 0.06 37.46 -13.60
N ASP A 353 -0.07 36.44 -14.45
CA ASP A 353 -0.98 35.33 -14.25
C ASP A 353 -0.28 34.16 -13.53
N THR A 354 -1.02 33.43 -12.71
CA THR A 354 -0.55 32.23 -11.99
C THR A 354 -1.48 31.08 -12.36
N ASN A 355 -0.92 29.99 -12.85
CA ASN A 355 -1.71 28.81 -13.19
C ASN A 355 -1.97 27.99 -11.92
N GLN A 356 -3.06 27.23 -11.89
CA GLN A 356 -3.46 26.42 -10.75
C GLN A 356 -3.93 25.04 -11.25
N LEU A 357 -3.63 24.00 -10.47
CA LEU A 357 -4.11 22.63 -10.69
C LEU A 357 -4.49 22.05 -9.33
N GLU A 358 -5.77 21.74 -9.16
CA GLU A 358 -6.27 21.01 -7.99
C GLU A 358 -5.94 19.52 -8.14
N LEU A 359 -5.36 18.93 -7.10
CA LEU A 359 -5.04 17.50 -7.01
C LEU A 359 -6.17 16.77 -6.27
N ASP A 360 -6.52 15.58 -6.74
CA ASP A 360 -7.67 14.81 -6.25
C ASP A 360 -7.42 14.25 -4.83
N ASP A 361 -8.04 14.82 -3.79
CA ASP A 361 -7.93 14.39 -2.38
C ASP A 361 -6.47 14.22 -1.88
N ALA A 362 -5.58 15.16 -2.20
CA ALA A 362 -4.16 15.07 -1.83
C ALA A 362 -3.92 15.26 -0.32
N GLY A 363 -4.81 15.96 0.39
CA GLY A 363 -4.66 16.27 1.81
C GLY A 363 -3.51 17.24 2.12
N GLY A 364 -3.11 18.07 1.16
CA GLY A 364 -2.03 19.04 1.20
C GLY A 364 -0.81 18.62 0.38
N ILE A 365 0.09 19.57 0.13
CA ILE A 365 1.36 19.35 -0.59
C ILE A 365 2.53 19.56 0.38
N LYS A 366 3.29 18.49 0.65
CA LYS A 366 4.49 18.48 1.52
C LYS A 366 5.78 18.80 0.76
N GLY A 367 5.88 18.36 -0.49
CA GLY A 367 7.11 18.48 -1.28
C GLY A 367 6.85 18.36 -2.77
N ILE A 368 7.67 19.03 -3.59
CA ILE A 368 7.56 19.01 -5.05
C ILE A 368 8.94 18.71 -5.63
N ARG A 369 8.98 17.79 -6.60
CA ARG A 369 10.17 17.43 -7.36
C ARG A 369 9.83 17.41 -8.84
N VAL A 370 10.66 18.06 -9.65
CA VAL A 370 10.43 18.20 -11.09
C VAL A 370 11.41 17.29 -11.83
N SER A 371 10.90 16.42 -12.70
CA SER A 371 11.71 15.53 -13.52
C SER A 371 12.49 16.31 -14.59
N PRO A 372 13.60 15.77 -15.11
CA PRO A 372 14.14 16.23 -16.38
C PRO A 372 13.13 16.02 -17.52
N LYS A 373 13.46 16.55 -18.71
CA LYS A 373 12.71 16.25 -19.95
C LYS A 373 12.78 14.75 -20.22
N VAL A 374 11.62 14.15 -20.41
CA VAL A 374 11.39 12.72 -20.69
C VAL A 374 10.95 12.62 -22.14
N ASP A 375 11.52 11.69 -22.90
CA ASP A 375 11.28 11.59 -24.35
C ASP A 375 10.06 10.69 -24.67
N VAL A 376 8.98 10.90 -23.88
CA VAL A 376 7.69 10.22 -24.03
C VAL A 376 6.56 11.25 -24.04
N GLY A 377 5.62 11.10 -24.96
CA GLY A 377 4.45 11.94 -25.06
C GLY A 377 3.34 11.55 -24.08
N ILE A 378 2.62 12.54 -23.56
CA ILE A 378 1.37 12.34 -22.81
C ILE A 378 0.12 12.77 -23.58
N GLU A 379 0.31 13.51 -24.68
CA GLU A 379 -0.73 13.89 -25.64
C GLU A 379 -0.43 13.36 -27.04
N GLN A 380 -1.48 13.20 -27.84
CA GLN A 380 -1.43 12.63 -29.20
C GLN A 380 -0.41 13.30 -30.15
N PHE A 381 0.04 14.52 -29.84
CA PHE A 381 1.00 15.29 -30.65
C PHE A 381 2.28 15.68 -29.89
N SER A 382 2.38 15.38 -28.60
CA SER A 382 3.60 15.62 -27.83
C SER A 382 4.58 14.46 -28.02
N THR A 383 5.87 14.76 -28.19
CA THR A 383 6.93 13.74 -28.27
C THR A 383 7.79 13.70 -27.03
N ALA A 384 7.62 14.66 -26.12
CA ALA A 384 8.34 14.74 -24.86
C ALA A 384 7.41 15.31 -23.78
N SER A 385 7.73 15.00 -22.54
CA SER A 385 6.98 15.44 -21.37
C SER A 385 7.91 15.75 -20.20
N ARG A 386 7.35 16.38 -19.18
CA ARG A 386 7.99 16.60 -17.88
C ARG A 386 6.98 16.21 -16.81
N PHE A 387 7.46 15.60 -15.74
CA PHE A 387 6.62 15.12 -14.66
C PHE A 387 6.95 15.85 -13.36
N LEU A 388 5.93 16.18 -12.59
CA LEU A 388 6.07 16.67 -11.23
C LEU A 388 5.67 15.55 -10.29
N TYR A 389 6.56 15.20 -9.36
CA TYR A 389 6.31 14.24 -8.29
C TYR A 389 6.04 15.05 -7.02
N ILE A 390 4.80 14.96 -6.54
CA ILE A 390 4.27 15.78 -5.46
C ILE A 390 4.04 14.87 -4.27
N VAL A 391 4.81 15.05 -3.20
CA VAL A 391 4.60 14.33 -1.94
C VAL A 391 3.38 14.94 -1.26
N ALA A 392 2.30 14.17 -1.18
CA ALA A 392 1.01 14.62 -0.70
C ALA A 392 0.82 14.40 0.82
N GLY A 393 -0.12 15.11 1.41
CA GLY A 393 -0.44 15.04 2.82
C GLY A 393 -0.97 13.67 3.25
N ASP A 394 -1.69 13.00 2.36
CA ASP A 394 -2.24 11.65 2.51
C ASP A 394 -1.19 10.50 2.42
N GLY A 395 0.09 10.85 2.27
CA GLY A 395 1.23 9.92 2.21
C GLY A 395 1.50 9.31 0.84
N SER A 396 0.72 9.65 -0.20
CA SER A 396 0.98 9.25 -1.58
C SER A 396 1.92 10.23 -2.30
N THR A 397 2.44 9.83 -3.45
CA THR A 397 3.08 10.76 -4.40
C THR A 397 2.19 10.98 -5.62
N ARG A 398 1.64 12.19 -5.78
CA ARG A 398 0.88 12.54 -6.99
C ARG A 398 1.84 12.84 -8.12
N VAL A 399 1.48 12.39 -9.32
CA VAL A 399 2.28 12.63 -10.52
C VAL A 399 1.49 13.57 -11.41
N VAL A 400 2.08 14.70 -11.81
CA VAL A 400 1.48 15.61 -12.79
C VAL A 400 2.30 15.56 -14.06
N GLY A 401 1.68 15.15 -15.15
CA GLY A 401 2.28 15.12 -16.48
C GLY A 401 2.07 16.44 -17.19
N ARG A 402 3.14 17.01 -17.73
CA ARG A 402 3.14 18.21 -18.56
C ARG A 402 3.73 17.91 -19.93
N ALA A 403 2.94 18.10 -21.00
CA ALA A 403 3.38 17.90 -22.37
C ALA A 403 4.39 18.99 -22.78
N LEU A 404 5.35 18.65 -23.64
CA LEU A 404 6.32 19.59 -24.20
C LEU A 404 6.20 19.63 -25.74
N PRO A 405 6.09 20.83 -26.37
CA PRO A 405 5.96 22.15 -25.73
C PRO A 405 4.62 22.33 -25.01
N ALA A 406 4.66 22.91 -23.81
CA ALA A 406 3.47 23.13 -22.98
C ALA A 406 2.69 24.38 -23.43
N ASP A 407 1.36 24.37 -23.19
CA ASP A 407 0.60 25.62 -23.16
C ASP A 407 1.11 26.49 -21.98
N ALA A 408 1.25 27.79 -22.22
CA ALA A 408 1.73 28.74 -21.22
C ALA A 408 0.75 28.90 -20.05
N ASN A 409 -0.53 28.58 -20.25
CA ASN A 409 -1.59 28.76 -19.26
C ASN A 409 -1.98 27.47 -18.51
N GLU A 410 -1.24 26.37 -18.70
CA GLU A 410 -1.57 25.08 -18.11
C GLU A 410 -0.35 24.45 -17.42
N ILE A 411 -0.56 24.00 -16.17
CA ILE A 411 0.43 23.25 -15.39
C ILE A 411 0.65 21.85 -15.98
N GLY A 412 -0.43 21.23 -16.47
CA GLY A 412 -0.48 19.84 -16.89
C GLY A 412 -1.72 19.14 -16.33
N VAL A 413 -1.67 17.82 -16.30
CA VAL A 413 -2.75 16.94 -15.82
C VAL A 413 -2.23 16.00 -14.74
N GLU A 414 -2.98 15.80 -13.66
CA GLU A 414 -2.66 14.74 -12.69
C GLU A 414 -2.82 13.38 -13.36
N CYS A 415 -1.81 12.51 -13.22
CA CYS A 415 -1.73 11.20 -13.83
C CYS A 415 -2.32 10.12 -12.92
N GLU A 416 -3.10 9.23 -13.52
CA GLU A 416 -3.65 8.05 -12.89
C GLU A 416 -2.60 6.93 -12.80
N THR A 417 -1.84 6.93 -11.72
CA THR A 417 -0.78 5.95 -11.41
C THR A 417 -1.34 4.57 -11.05
N HIS A 418 -2.64 4.45 -10.81
CA HIS A 418 -3.35 3.21 -10.54
C HIS A 418 -4.24 2.78 -11.70
N SER A 419 -3.90 3.12 -12.94
CA SER A 419 -4.63 2.64 -14.12
C SER A 419 -4.65 1.09 -14.18
N ASP A 420 -5.82 0.52 -14.45
CA ASP A 420 -6.03 -0.92 -14.62
C ASP A 420 -5.48 -1.36 -16.00
N PRO A 421 -4.51 -2.29 -16.02
CA PRO A 421 -3.83 -2.72 -17.24
C PRO A 421 -4.77 -3.35 -18.28
N SER A 422 -5.94 -3.86 -17.86
CA SER A 422 -6.91 -4.52 -18.73
C SER A 422 -7.72 -3.55 -19.60
N VAL A 423 -7.94 -2.33 -19.12
CA VAL A 423 -8.77 -1.30 -19.76
C VAL A 423 -7.93 -0.30 -20.55
N VAL A 424 -6.64 -0.15 -20.24
CA VAL A 424 -5.71 0.66 -21.04
C VAL A 424 -5.30 -0.10 -22.31
N ALA A 425 -6.01 0.17 -23.41
CA ALA A 425 -5.73 -0.44 -24.70
C ALA A 425 -4.33 -0.06 -25.22
N SER A 426 -3.42 -1.05 -25.23
CA SER A 426 -2.03 -0.98 -25.74
C SER A 426 -1.13 0.06 -25.06
N ALA A 427 -0.01 -0.41 -24.50
CA ALA A 427 0.90 0.34 -23.66
C ALA A 427 1.80 1.39 -24.36
N GLY A 428 1.33 1.97 -25.48
CA GLY A 428 2.14 2.87 -26.32
C GLY A 428 1.53 4.24 -26.62
N VAL A 429 0.47 4.68 -25.95
CA VAL A 429 -0.25 5.91 -26.36
C VAL A 429 -0.09 7.10 -25.40
N SER A 430 0.23 6.90 -24.11
CA SER A 430 0.50 8.02 -23.20
C SER A 430 1.25 7.57 -21.94
N ALA A 431 2.27 8.35 -21.51
CA ALA A 431 2.90 8.19 -20.21
C ALA A 431 2.04 8.69 -19.03
N CYS A 432 0.90 9.31 -19.28
CA CYS A 432 0.03 9.88 -18.26
C CYS A 432 -1.43 9.81 -18.71
N THR A 433 -2.24 9.05 -17.99
CA THR A 433 -3.70 9.06 -18.14
C THR A 433 -4.28 10.10 -17.16
N PRO A 434 -5.05 11.12 -17.58
CA PRO A 434 -5.57 12.13 -16.65
C PRO A 434 -6.53 11.58 -15.59
N VAL A 435 -6.44 12.11 -14.36
CA VAL A 435 -7.34 11.78 -13.23
C VAL A 435 -8.77 12.30 -13.41
N SER A 436 -8.95 13.42 -14.13
CA SER A 436 -10.20 14.20 -14.25
C SER A 436 -11.37 13.54 -15.01
N GLN A 437 -11.36 12.21 -15.15
CA GLN A 437 -12.50 11.40 -15.60
C GLN A 437 -13.26 10.69 -14.47
N SER A 438 -12.95 10.96 -13.19
CA SER A 438 -13.82 10.58 -12.07
C SER A 438 -13.99 11.75 -11.11
N PRO A 439 -15.15 12.42 -11.15
CA PRO A 439 -15.56 13.33 -10.10
C PRO A 439 -16.55 12.60 -9.18
N ASN A 440 -16.09 12.29 -7.97
CA ASN A 440 -16.88 11.92 -6.79
C ASN A 440 -17.50 10.50 -6.79
N ASP A 441 -17.08 9.67 -5.82
CA ASP A 441 -17.75 8.48 -5.28
C ASP A 441 -17.98 7.27 -6.20
N VAL A 442 -17.40 7.25 -7.39
CA VAL A 442 -17.34 6.07 -8.27
C VAL A 442 -15.92 5.97 -8.83
N PRO A 443 -15.21 4.83 -8.73
CA PRO A 443 -13.90 4.72 -9.39
C PRO A 443 -14.09 5.01 -10.88
N PRO A 444 -13.24 5.84 -11.52
CA PRO A 444 -13.21 5.85 -12.98
C PRO A 444 -13.03 4.38 -13.38
N THR A 445 -13.79 3.90 -14.35
CA THR A 445 -13.77 2.50 -14.83
C THR A 445 -12.38 2.01 -15.26
N ASP A 446 -11.38 2.88 -15.20
CA ASP A 446 -9.99 2.68 -15.56
C ASP A 446 -9.04 2.63 -14.35
N ARG A 447 -9.49 2.87 -13.09
CA ARG A 447 -8.67 2.69 -11.87
C ARG A 447 -8.71 1.24 -11.38
N ARG A 448 -7.57 0.72 -10.93
CA ARG A 448 -7.48 -0.56 -10.21
C ARG A 448 -8.38 -0.51 -8.98
N GLY A 449 -9.19 -1.55 -8.78
CA GLY A 449 -10.04 -1.62 -7.59
C GLY A 449 -9.19 -1.58 -6.31
N PHE A 450 -9.72 -0.90 -5.28
CA PHE A 450 -9.07 -0.65 -3.98
C PHE A 450 -7.86 0.31 -3.98
N ALA A 451 -7.52 0.94 -5.11
CA ALA A 451 -6.61 2.08 -5.11
C ALA A 451 -7.19 3.22 -4.25
N ARG A 452 -6.41 3.70 -3.27
CA ARG A 452 -6.79 4.82 -2.39
C ARG A 452 -6.51 6.16 -3.08
N GLY A 453 -7.28 6.43 -4.13
CA GLY A 453 -7.10 7.59 -5.00
C GLY A 453 -5.89 7.48 -5.94
N PRO A 454 -5.59 8.54 -6.70
CA PRO A 454 -4.37 8.61 -7.49
C PRO A 454 -3.12 8.67 -6.60
N GLY A 455 -1.97 8.46 -7.23
CA GLY A 455 -0.65 8.62 -6.61
C GLY A 455 0.09 7.32 -6.33
N ILE A 456 1.41 7.38 -6.17
CA ILE A 456 2.25 6.22 -5.88
C ILE A 456 2.30 6.02 -4.37
N ARG A 457 2.02 4.80 -3.92
CA ARG A 457 2.12 4.40 -2.51
C ARG A 457 3.08 3.22 -2.36
N PRO A 458 4.11 3.31 -1.49
CA PRO A 458 4.97 2.18 -1.16
C PRO A 458 4.18 1.01 -0.56
N GLY A 459 4.57 -0.22 -0.89
CA GLY A 459 3.79 -1.43 -0.55
C GLY A 459 3.64 -1.76 0.94
N ARG A 460 4.45 -1.17 1.84
CA ARG A 460 4.48 -1.51 3.28
C ARG A 460 3.73 -0.52 4.18
N GLY A 461 2.93 0.38 3.60
CA GLY A 461 2.21 1.43 4.34
C GLY A 461 3.10 2.58 4.82
N GLU A 462 4.32 2.65 4.30
CA GLU A 462 5.26 3.75 4.51
C GLU A 462 4.93 4.93 3.58
N GLU A 463 5.33 6.14 3.97
CA GLU A 463 5.20 7.33 3.11
C GLU A 463 6.53 7.58 2.39
N VAL A 464 6.47 8.10 1.16
CA VAL A 464 7.67 8.62 0.50
C VAL A 464 7.97 9.99 1.07
N THR A 465 9.20 10.20 1.54
CA THR A 465 9.63 11.47 2.14
C THR A 465 10.23 12.41 1.10
N ASP A 466 10.94 11.87 0.10
CA ASP A 466 11.55 12.67 -0.96
C ASP A 466 11.81 11.85 -2.23
N TRP A 467 11.97 12.55 -3.37
CA TRP A 467 12.31 11.99 -4.68
C TRP A 467 13.53 12.67 -5.30
N MET A 468 14.33 11.87 -6.00
CA MET A 468 15.28 12.35 -6.99
C MET A 468 15.04 11.66 -8.34
N PHE A 469 15.63 12.20 -9.40
CA PHE A 469 15.53 11.63 -10.74
C PHE A 469 16.90 11.29 -11.30
N ARG A 470 16.96 10.17 -12.02
CA ARG A 470 18.12 9.75 -12.80
C ARG A 470 17.68 9.59 -14.25
N LYS A 471 18.31 10.33 -15.17
CA LYS A 471 18.17 10.12 -16.61
C LYS A 471 19.44 9.45 -17.12
N THR A 472 19.30 8.26 -17.70
CA THR A 472 20.37 7.49 -18.35
C THR A 472 20.24 7.69 -19.86
N VAL A 473 21.29 8.16 -20.54
CA VAL A 473 21.30 8.33 -22.00
C VAL A 473 22.19 7.28 -22.68
N GLU A 474 21.92 6.95 -23.95
CA GLU A 474 22.70 5.93 -24.70
C GLU A 474 24.22 6.21 -24.74
N GLU A 475 24.63 7.49 -24.65
CA GLU A 475 26.05 7.86 -24.61
C GLU A 475 26.76 7.39 -23.33
N ASP A 476 26.04 7.31 -22.21
CA ASP A 476 26.56 6.82 -20.92
C ASP A 476 26.84 5.30 -20.96
N LEU A 477 26.16 4.56 -21.85
CA LEU A 477 26.31 3.12 -22.01
C LEU A 477 27.55 2.71 -22.85
N ASN A 478 28.24 3.67 -23.48
CA ASN A 478 29.41 3.41 -24.34
C ASN A 478 30.76 3.42 -23.58
N ILE A 479 30.75 3.38 -22.26
CA ILE A 479 31.98 3.24 -21.45
C ILE A 479 32.60 1.87 -21.72
N GLU A 480 33.90 1.83 -22.09
CA GLU A 480 34.59 0.61 -22.53
C GLU A 480 34.42 -0.55 -21.53
N VAL A 481 33.82 -1.63 -22.05
CA VAL A 481 33.57 -2.93 -21.41
C VAL A 481 34.84 -3.48 -20.76
N GLY A 482 35.05 -3.14 -19.49
CA GLY A 482 36.14 -3.64 -18.66
C GLY A 482 35.80 -3.72 -17.17
N ASP A 483 34.78 -2.96 -16.72
CA ASP A 483 34.32 -2.95 -15.34
C ASP A 483 32.80 -3.12 -15.27
N THR A 484 32.34 -4.36 -15.16
CA THR A 484 30.91 -4.72 -15.08
C THR A 484 30.27 -4.37 -13.73
N THR A 485 30.96 -3.63 -12.85
CA THR A 485 30.46 -3.27 -11.51
C THR A 485 29.76 -1.91 -11.45
N VAL A 486 29.72 -1.16 -12.57
CA VAL A 486 29.17 0.21 -12.63
C VAL A 486 27.85 0.29 -13.40
N LEU A 487 27.26 -0.84 -13.80
CA LEU A 487 25.91 -0.81 -14.37
C LEU A 487 24.91 -0.74 -13.21
N GLY A 488 24.12 0.34 -13.18
CA GLY A 488 22.90 0.41 -12.39
C GLY A 488 21.92 -0.72 -12.75
N PRO A 489 20.80 -0.86 -12.02
CA PRO A 489 19.72 -1.76 -12.44
C PRO A 489 19.15 -1.36 -13.82
N PHE A 490 19.48 -0.14 -14.24
CA PHE A 490 19.06 0.54 -15.44
C PHE A 490 20.18 0.42 -16.48
N SER A 491 20.42 -0.81 -16.95
CA SER A 491 21.28 -1.09 -18.11
C SER A 491 20.65 -0.62 -19.43
N GLU A 492 19.47 0.01 -19.37
CA GLU A 492 18.70 0.55 -20.48
C GLU A 492 18.59 2.08 -20.36
N PRO A 493 18.56 2.80 -21.50
CA PRO A 493 18.32 4.23 -21.53
C PRO A 493 16.91 4.56 -21.02
N GLY A 494 16.76 5.72 -20.36
CA GLY A 494 15.49 6.19 -19.82
C GLY A 494 15.65 6.94 -18.51
N THR A 495 14.54 7.39 -17.94
CA THR A 495 14.44 8.16 -16.71
C THR A 495 13.74 7.32 -15.64
N VAL A 496 14.33 7.30 -14.45
CA VAL A 496 13.81 6.64 -13.26
C VAL A 496 13.71 7.65 -12.13
N ALA A 497 12.61 7.61 -11.40
CA ALA A 497 12.47 8.30 -10.13
C ALA A 497 12.89 7.36 -8.99
N ILE A 498 13.68 7.88 -8.07
CA ILE A 498 14.19 7.17 -6.90
C ILE A 498 13.66 7.90 -5.67
N GLY A 499 12.87 7.20 -4.86
CA GLY A 499 12.22 7.73 -3.68
C GLY A 499 12.82 7.13 -2.42
N VAL A 500 12.83 7.87 -1.33
CA VAL A 500 13.17 7.37 0.01
C VAL A 500 11.93 7.34 0.90
N THR A 501 11.73 6.28 1.68
CA THR A 501 10.53 6.11 2.50
C THR A 501 10.79 6.35 3.98
N THR A 502 9.73 6.63 4.74
CA THR A 502 9.77 6.73 6.21
C THR A 502 10.27 5.45 6.89
N GLY A 503 10.23 4.30 6.20
CA GLY A 503 10.69 3.01 6.72
C GLY A 503 12.18 2.71 6.52
N GLY A 504 12.94 3.57 5.84
CA GLY A 504 14.36 3.33 5.58
C GLY A 504 14.67 2.59 4.26
N TYR A 505 13.74 2.64 3.31
CA TYR A 505 13.88 1.96 2.02
C TYR A 505 14.09 2.98 0.90
N ALA A 506 14.88 2.59 -0.10
CA ALA A 506 14.89 3.27 -1.39
C ALA A 506 13.94 2.53 -2.33
N THR A 507 12.99 3.24 -2.93
CA THR A 507 12.03 2.70 -3.90
C THR A 507 12.23 3.33 -5.27
N TYR A 508 11.82 2.62 -6.30
CA TYR A 508 12.10 2.97 -7.68
C TYR A 508 10.84 2.99 -8.51
N VAL A 509 10.72 4.01 -9.36
CA VAL A 509 9.57 4.22 -10.23
C VAL A 509 10.06 4.48 -11.63
N MET A 510 9.56 3.70 -12.59
CA MET A 510 9.86 3.90 -14.00
C MET A 510 9.15 5.14 -14.53
N ILE A 511 9.81 5.89 -15.42
CA ILE A 511 9.14 6.98 -16.17
C ILE A 511 9.13 6.65 -17.66
N ASP A 512 10.29 6.49 -18.30
CA ASP A 512 10.43 6.23 -19.74
C ASP A 512 11.55 5.25 -20.09
N GLN A 513 11.61 4.11 -19.40
CA GLN A 513 12.50 3.03 -19.82
C GLN A 513 11.90 2.24 -20.98
N GLU A 514 12.74 1.63 -21.83
CA GLU A 514 12.29 0.70 -22.89
C GLU A 514 11.29 -0.32 -22.30
N ARG A 515 11.62 -0.87 -21.12
CA ARG A 515 10.72 -1.75 -20.38
C ARG A 515 9.37 -1.16 -19.99
N ALA A 516 9.33 0.12 -19.61
CA ALA A 516 8.15 0.78 -19.04
C ALA A 516 7.13 1.22 -20.09
N ASN A 517 7.51 1.30 -21.37
CA ASN A 517 6.61 1.61 -22.48
C ASN A 517 5.82 0.38 -22.96
N GLY A 518 5.56 -0.55 -22.02
CA GLY A 518 4.88 -1.83 -22.17
C GLY A 518 5.39 -2.75 -23.27
N GLU A 519 6.69 -2.69 -23.55
CA GLU A 519 7.40 -3.72 -24.29
C GLU A 519 7.87 -4.87 -23.38
N THR A 520 7.75 -4.72 -22.04
CA THR A 520 8.08 -5.78 -21.08
C THR A 520 6.92 -6.75 -20.90
N THR A 521 7.17 -8.01 -21.23
CA THR A 521 6.29 -9.15 -20.90
C THR A 521 6.85 -9.93 -19.72
N ALA A 522 6.05 -10.85 -19.15
CA ALA A 522 6.54 -11.77 -18.12
C ALA A 522 7.74 -12.62 -18.61
N GLU A 523 7.87 -12.85 -19.92
CA GLU A 523 9.02 -13.56 -20.51
C GLU A 523 10.33 -12.75 -20.42
N ASP A 524 10.24 -11.41 -20.50
CA ASP A 524 11.39 -10.50 -20.45
C ASP A 524 11.95 -10.30 -19.03
N LEU A 525 11.17 -10.63 -18.00
CA LEU A 525 11.52 -10.48 -16.57
C LEU A 525 12.14 -11.73 -15.92
N GLY A 526 12.26 -12.86 -16.63
CA GLY A 526 12.74 -14.10 -15.99
C GLY A 526 13.01 -15.31 -16.89
N GLY A 527 12.93 -15.18 -18.22
CA GLY A 527 13.33 -16.25 -19.13
C GLY A 527 12.23 -17.26 -19.47
N VAL A 528 12.44 -17.91 -20.62
CA VAL A 528 11.45 -18.74 -21.34
C VAL A 528 10.96 -19.91 -20.49
N GLY A 529 9.74 -19.81 -19.94
CA GLY A 529 9.05 -20.94 -19.30
C GLY A 529 8.20 -20.62 -18.07
N ILE A 530 8.22 -19.38 -17.56
CA ILE A 530 7.66 -19.07 -16.23
C ILE A 530 6.18 -18.66 -16.28
N ASP A 531 5.65 -18.15 -17.41
CA ASP A 531 4.20 -18.00 -17.64
C ASP A 531 3.69 -18.96 -18.75
N PRO A 532 3.59 -20.27 -18.50
CA PRO A 532 3.16 -21.23 -19.52
C PRO A 532 1.72 -21.01 -20.01
N ALA A 533 0.95 -20.15 -19.33
CA ALA A 533 -0.44 -19.85 -19.60
C ALA A 533 -0.64 -18.50 -20.32
N ASN A 534 0.36 -17.61 -20.38
CA ASN A 534 0.09 -16.17 -20.58
C ASN A 534 -1.05 -15.71 -19.64
N VAL A 535 -1.00 -16.25 -18.42
CA VAL A 535 -1.77 -15.99 -17.21
C VAL A 535 -1.82 -14.52 -16.82
N MET A 536 -0.58 -14.04 -16.78
CA MET A 536 -0.10 -12.90 -16.03
C MET A 536 0.35 -11.87 -17.07
N ASP A 537 -0.56 -10.99 -17.49
CA ASP A 537 -0.18 -9.86 -18.33
C ASP A 537 0.51 -8.81 -17.45
N VAL A 538 1.78 -9.05 -17.11
CA VAL A 538 2.61 -8.13 -16.33
C VAL A 538 3.08 -7.01 -17.25
N ARG A 539 2.18 -6.09 -17.59
CA ARG A 539 2.54 -4.84 -18.27
C ARG A 539 2.97 -3.82 -17.24
N LEU A 540 4.23 -3.42 -17.32
CA LEU A 540 4.74 -2.28 -16.58
C LEU A 540 4.32 -1.00 -17.32
N PHE A 541 3.77 -0.04 -16.58
CA PHE A 541 3.37 1.26 -17.09
C PHE A 541 4.30 2.34 -16.55
N PRO A 542 4.39 3.50 -17.21
CA PRO A 542 5.00 4.67 -16.60
C PRO A 542 4.41 4.96 -15.22
N HIS A 543 5.25 5.43 -14.32
CA HIS A 543 4.94 5.72 -12.91
C HIS A 543 4.59 4.51 -12.04
N SER A 544 4.88 3.30 -12.52
CA SER A 544 4.71 2.08 -11.75
C SER A 544 6.00 1.72 -10.97
N LEU A 545 5.84 1.14 -9.78
CA LEU A 545 6.98 0.71 -8.96
C LEU A 545 7.76 -0.37 -9.72
N TRP A 546 9.10 -0.24 -9.77
CA TRP A 546 9.98 -1.23 -10.38
C TRP A 546 9.91 -2.55 -9.60
N PRO A 547 9.72 -3.71 -10.25
CA PRO A 547 9.81 -5.00 -9.59
C PRO A 547 11.28 -5.39 -9.35
N ASP A 548 11.59 -6.08 -8.25
CA ASP A 548 12.95 -6.54 -7.98
C ASP A 548 13.43 -7.55 -9.04
N PRO A 549 14.48 -7.24 -9.83
CA PRO A 549 15.00 -8.14 -10.87
C PRO A 549 15.90 -9.25 -10.31
N GLY A 550 16.29 -9.19 -9.02
CA GLY A 550 17.25 -10.08 -8.38
C GLY A 550 16.66 -11.33 -7.73
N PHE A 551 15.33 -11.54 -7.80
CA PHE A 551 14.70 -12.77 -7.33
C PHE A 551 15.23 -13.98 -8.12
N SER A 552 15.87 -14.91 -7.42
CA SER A 552 16.63 -16.02 -8.01
C SER A 552 15.78 -16.93 -8.91
N ASP A 553 16.39 -17.41 -10.01
CA ASP A 553 15.89 -18.39 -11.00
C ASP A 553 15.16 -19.65 -10.47
N GLU A 554 15.13 -19.92 -9.16
CA GLU A 554 14.39 -21.05 -8.56
C GLU A 554 12.96 -20.70 -8.12
N LEU A 555 12.62 -19.42 -7.96
CA LEU A 555 11.27 -18.94 -7.64
C LEU A 555 10.91 -17.89 -8.68
N GLY A 556 10.40 -18.37 -9.82
CA GLY A 556 9.84 -17.53 -10.86
C GLY A 556 8.59 -16.77 -10.39
N LEU A 557 7.68 -16.46 -11.33
CA LEU A 557 6.39 -15.86 -11.03
C LEU A 557 5.79 -16.48 -9.77
N PRO A 558 5.17 -15.65 -8.91
CA PRO A 558 4.73 -16.10 -7.62
C PRO A 558 3.91 -17.38 -7.66
N THR A 559 4.22 -18.31 -6.76
CA THR A 559 3.45 -19.53 -6.56
C THR A 559 2.38 -19.30 -5.51
N VAL A 560 1.20 -19.86 -5.75
CA VAL A 560 0.09 -19.83 -4.81
C VAL A 560 0.08 -21.17 -4.10
N PHE A 561 0.33 -21.15 -2.80
CA PHE A 561 0.23 -22.36 -2.00
C PHE A 561 -1.11 -22.41 -1.27
N ASP A 562 -1.66 -23.62 -1.17
CA ASP A 562 -2.83 -23.88 -0.35
C ASP A 562 -2.41 -24.14 1.11
N ASP A 563 -3.07 -23.47 2.05
CA ASP A 563 -3.03 -23.93 3.44
C ASP A 563 -3.97 -25.13 3.59
N PRO A 564 -3.65 -26.13 4.43
CA PRO A 564 -4.54 -27.23 4.70
C PRO A 564 -5.91 -26.70 5.14
N PRO A 565 -7.03 -27.09 4.50
CA PRO A 565 -8.32 -26.47 4.75
C PRO A 565 -8.65 -26.56 6.24
N SER A 566 -8.85 -25.41 6.89
CA SER A 566 -9.15 -25.35 8.30
C SER A 566 -10.62 -25.72 8.51
N ARG A 567 -10.87 -26.82 9.24
CA ARG A 567 -12.22 -27.19 9.64
C ARG A 567 -12.35 -26.86 11.12
N VAL A 568 -13.15 -25.85 11.46
CA VAL A 568 -13.63 -25.69 12.83
C VAL A 568 -14.67 -26.78 13.05
N ILE A 569 -14.19 -27.98 13.37
CA ILE A 569 -15.04 -29.06 13.84
C ILE A 569 -15.37 -28.69 15.29
N PRO A 570 -16.64 -28.42 15.65
CA PRO A 570 -17.02 -28.27 17.06
C PRO A 570 -16.50 -29.50 17.81
N ALA A 571 -15.85 -29.29 18.96
CA ALA A 571 -15.02 -30.30 19.63
C ALA A 571 -15.72 -31.65 19.92
N ASP A 572 -17.06 -31.70 19.83
CA ASP A 572 -17.90 -32.85 20.14
C ASP A 572 -18.73 -33.40 18.95
N SER A 573 -18.46 -33.04 17.69
CA SER A 573 -19.15 -33.70 16.57
C SER A 573 -18.69 -35.17 16.44
N GLY A 574 -19.61 -36.11 16.69
CA GLY A 574 -19.38 -37.57 16.73
C GLY A 574 -18.88 -38.23 15.43
N PRO A 575 -19.13 -39.53 15.20
CA PRO A 575 -18.43 -40.36 14.20
C PRO A 575 -18.62 -40.00 12.71
N THR A 576 -19.26 -38.88 12.36
CA THR A 576 -19.33 -38.28 11.01
C THR A 576 -17.99 -37.68 10.53
N ARG A 577 -16.86 -38.28 10.92
CA ARG A 577 -15.49 -37.86 10.59
C ARG A 577 -15.10 -38.02 9.11
N SER A 578 -16.03 -38.35 8.20
CA SER A 578 -15.66 -38.84 6.87
C SER A 578 -16.52 -38.32 5.72
N LEU A 579 -16.78 -37.01 5.62
CA LEU A 579 -17.25 -36.33 4.40
C LEU A 579 -16.74 -34.85 4.50
N ALA A 580 -16.10 -34.19 3.52
CA ALA A 580 -15.88 -34.45 2.09
C ALA A 580 -14.43 -34.93 1.78
N PRO A 581 -14.25 -36.00 0.99
CA PRO A 581 -12.92 -36.59 0.72
C PRO A 581 -12.09 -35.96 -0.42
N THR A 582 -12.65 -35.15 -1.32
CA THR A 582 -11.90 -34.65 -2.50
C THR A 582 -10.97 -33.47 -2.21
N LEU A 583 -11.20 -32.73 -1.13
CA LEU A 583 -10.37 -31.58 -0.77
C LEU A 583 -9.32 -31.92 0.32
N ARG A 584 -9.11 -33.22 0.62
CA ARG A 584 -8.08 -33.71 1.58
C ARG A 584 -7.44 -35.07 1.29
N ARG A 585 -7.75 -35.79 0.19
CA ARG A 585 -7.36 -37.22 0.05
C ARG A 585 -5.89 -37.54 -0.25
N VAL A 586 -5.00 -36.59 -0.01
CA VAL A 586 -3.58 -36.87 0.13
C VAL A 586 -3.23 -37.38 1.54
N ASP A 587 -4.03 -37.12 2.59
CA ASP A 587 -3.58 -37.49 3.92
C ASP A 587 -4.19 -38.77 4.51
N ALA A 588 -3.28 -39.71 4.75
CA ALA A 588 -3.31 -40.67 5.85
C ALA A 588 -4.27 -41.87 5.72
N THR A 589 -3.72 -42.99 5.23
CA THR A 589 -3.60 -44.21 6.05
C THR A 589 -4.86 -44.75 6.76
N TYR A 590 -5.90 -45.17 6.03
CA TYR A 590 -6.95 -46.02 6.64
C TYR A 590 -7.36 -47.27 5.87
N ALA A 591 -6.44 -47.86 5.12
CA ALA A 591 -6.33 -49.32 5.13
C ALA A 591 -4.90 -49.68 5.54
N ASN A 592 -4.76 -50.40 6.67
CA ASN A 592 -3.53 -51.12 7.03
C ASN A 592 -3.24 -52.29 6.06
N ASP A 593 -3.68 -52.21 4.79
CA ASP A 593 -3.54 -53.28 3.81
C ASP A 593 -2.85 -52.76 2.54
N GLU A 594 -1.52 -52.86 2.55
CA GLU A 594 -0.65 -52.64 1.38
C GLU A 594 -1.07 -53.48 0.15
N ARG A 595 -1.88 -54.53 0.30
CA ARG A 595 -2.23 -55.45 -0.79
C ARG A 595 -3.29 -54.93 -1.76
N ALA A 596 -4.02 -53.86 -1.43
CA ALA A 596 -4.99 -53.28 -2.35
C ALA A 596 -4.30 -52.57 -3.53
N PHE A 597 -3.12 -51.99 -3.31
CA PHE A 597 -2.33 -51.32 -4.36
C PHE A 597 -1.65 -52.31 -5.33
N ASP A 598 -1.17 -53.45 -4.83
CA ASP A 598 -0.56 -54.50 -5.67
C ASP A 598 -1.54 -55.12 -6.69
N GLN A 599 -2.86 -54.99 -6.46
CA GLN A 599 -3.89 -55.54 -7.35
C GLN A 599 -4.23 -54.61 -8.53
N LEU A 600 -3.92 -53.31 -8.45
CA LEU A 600 -4.24 -52.34 -9.50
C LEU A 600 -3.18 -52.25 -10.61
N ASN A 601 -1.95 -52.73 -10.38
CA ASN A 601 -0.90 -52.96 -11.38
C ASN A 601 -0.89 -52.01 -12.60
N VAL A 602 -0.96 -50.69 -12.36
CA VAL A 602 -0.81 -49.66 -13.39
C VAL A 602 0.70 -49.49 -13.64
N VAL A 603 1.30 -50.46 -14.37
CA VAL A 603 2.76 -50.52 -14.65
C VAL A 603 3.17 -49.59 -15.80
N ALA A 604 2.49 -48.46 -15.99
CA ALA A 604 2.95 -47.49 -16.98
C ALA A 604 2.55 -46.07 -16.60
N ASP A 605 3.44 -45.46 -15.82
CA ASP A 605 3.64 -44.02 -15.69
C ASP A 605 3.94 -43.43 -17.10
N TYR A 606 2.87 -43.03 -17.80
CA TYR A 606 2.93 -42.47 -19.17
C TYR A 606 2.81 -40.94 -19.20
N ASP A 607 2.58 -40.29 -18.06
CA ASP A 607 2.67 -38.82 -17.93
C ASP A 607 4.09 -38.37 -17.48
N GLY A 608 4.92 -39.29 -17.00
CA GLY A 608 6.29 -38.99 -16.58
C GLY A 608 6.37 -38.27 -15.24
N LEU A 609 5.31 -38.34 -14.41
CA LEU A 609 5.25 -37.73 -13.08
C LEU A 609 5.70 -38.66 -11.95
N GLY A 610 6.28 -39.83 -12.28
CA GLY A 610 6.76 -40.83 -11.34
C GLY A 610 7.93 -40.40 -10.44
N ASN A 611 7.62 -39.56 -9.45
CA ASN A 611 8.16 -39.54 -8.08
C ASN A 611 7.55 -38.45 -7.19
N GLY A 612 6.59 -37.65 -7.68
CA GLY A 612 5.86 -36.67 -6.89
C GLY A 612 4.50 -37.18 -6.44
N VAL A 613 4.08 -36.76 -5.25
CA VAL A 613 2.68 -36.87 -4.81
C VAL A 613 1.81 -36.18 -5.87
N LEU A 614 0.62 -36.70 -6.16
CA LEU A 614 -0.27 -36.16 -7.23
C LEU A 614 -0.62 -34.66 -7.03
N TYR A 615 -0.35 -34.13 -5.83
CA TYR A 615 -0.16 -32.72 -5.54
C TYR A 615 0.99 -32.61 -4.54
N ASP A 616 2.08 -31.92 -4.90
CA ASP A 616 3.03 -31.45 -3.87
C ASP A 616 2.59 -30.06 -3.37
N GLU A 617 2.32 -29.01 -4.18
CA GLU A 617 1.92 -27.69 -3.60
C GLU A 617 0.93 -26.75 -4.35
N ASP A 618 0.40 -27.03 -5.56
CA ASP A 618 -0.45 -26.04 -6.28
C ASP A 618 -1.80 -26.63 -6.76
N VAL A 619 -2.95 -26.24 -6.15
CA VAL A 619 -4.28 -26.72 -6.58
C VAL A 619 -5.23 -25.58 -7.00
N VAL A 620 -4.95 -24.35 -6.59
CA VAL A 620 -5.69 -23.15 -7.04
C VAL A 620 -4.85 -22.38 -8.05
N ARG A 621 -5.33 -22.28 -9.30
CA ARG A 621 -4.74 -21.36 -10.28
C ARG A 621 -5.25 -19.95 -10.05
N VAL A 622 -4.35 -19.10 -9.58
CA VAL A 622 -4.62 -17.69 -9.32
C VAL A 622 -3.99 -16.86 -10.44
N ALA A 623 -4.80 -16.19 -11.24
CA ALA A 623 -4.35 -15.18 -12.21
C ALA A 623 -4.27 -13.83 -11.52
N VAL A 624 -3.18 -13.09 -11.66
CA VAL A 624 -2.94 -11.88 -10.85
C VAL A 624 -3.00 -10.64 -11.71
N HIS A 625 -3.67 -9.60 -11.19
CA HIS A 625 -3.86 -8.34 -11.90
C HIS A 625 -3.04 -7.17 -11.32
N ASP A 626 -2.62 -7.24 -10.05
CA ASP A 626 -1.89 -6.15 -9.39
C ASP A 626 -0.70 -6.60 -8.53
N TYR A 627 0.52 -6.31 -8.99
CA TYR A 627 1.77 -6.66 -8.30
C TYR A 627 2.10 -5.76 -7.10
N ARG A 628 1.44 -4.60 -6.92
CA ARG A 628 1.75 -3.67 -5.81
C ARG A 628 1.19 -4.14 -4.47
N SER A 629 0.04 -4.79 -4.48
CA SER A 629 -0.57 -5.40 -3.28
C SER A 629 0.18 -6.63 -2.76
N TRP A 630 1.17 -7.13 -3.51
CA TRP A 630 1.95 -8.32 -3.19
C TRP A 630 3.17 -8.02 -2.33
N GLY A 631 3.67 -6.78 -2.37
CA GLY A 631 4.87 -6.36 -1.65
C GLY A 631 4.69 -6.19 -0.14
N SER A 632 3.46 -6.27 0.39
CA SER A 632 3.18 -5.94 1.79
C SER A 632 3.44 -7.08 2.78
N SER A 633 3.49 -8.35 2.37
CA SER A 633 3.73 -9.45 3.30
C SER A 633 3.92 -10.79 2.58
N SER A 634 5.04 -11.46 2.84
CA SER A 634 5.00 -12.92 2.98
C SER A 634 3.87 -13.26 3.96
N GLY A 635 2.76 -13.83 3.47
CA GLY A 635 1.57 -14.11 4.27
C GLY A 635 0.28 -13.35 3.91
N ALA A 636 0.18 -12.78 2.70
CA ALA A 636 -1.16 -12.43 2.19
C ALA A 636 -1.96 -13.72 2.00
N GLN A 637 -3.01 -13.89 2.80
CA GLN A 637 -3.81 -15.12 2.89
C GLN A 637 -5.27 -14.79 2.56
N TRP A 638 -5.80 -15.43 1.55
CA TRP A 638 -7.22 -15.39 1.22
C TRP A 638 -7.90 -16.65 1.71
N SER A 639 -9.22 -16.59 1.81
CA SER A 639 -10.04 -17.71 2.18
C SER A 639 -11.31 -17.78 1.36
N ILE A 640 -11.67 -18.99 0.95
CA ILE A 640 -13.00 -19.32 0.47
C ILE A 640 -13.73 -20.10 1.57
N GLU A 641 -14.90 -19.63 1.97
CA GLU A 641 -15.73 -20.20 3.03
C GLU A 641 -17.09 -20.59 2.46
N TRP A 642 -17.46 -21.87 2.54
CA TRP A 642 -18.76 -22.35 2.08
C TRP A 642 -19.86 -21.87 3.01
N GLU A 643 -20.87 -21.19 2.47
CA GLU A 643 -21.97 -20.60 3.22
C GLU A 643 -21.47 -19.72 4.38
N GLY A 644 -20.41 -18.95 4.10
CA GLY A 644 -19.74 -18.11 5.08
C GLY A 644 -20.66 -17.03 5.65
N SER A 645 -20.39 -16.63 6.89
CA SER A 645 -21.14 -15.54 7.54
C SER A 645 -20.94 -14.20 6.82
N ILE A 646 -22.03 -13.46 6.66
CA ILE A 646 -21.99 -12.08 6.18
C ILE A 646 -21.51 -11.20 7.35
N PRO A 647 -20.40 -10.44 7.19
CA PRO A 647 -19.86 -9.61 8.27
C PRO A 647 -20.89 -8.67 8.88
N ASN A 648 -20.70 -8.31 10.15
CA ASN A 648 -21.53 -7.36 10.91
C ASN A 648 -23.03 -7.69 11.04
N THR A 649 -23.52 -8.83 10.52
CA THR A 649 -24.92 -9.24 10.67
C THR A 649 -25.20 -10.00 11.97
N LEU A 650 -24.17 -10.28 12.78
CA LEU A 650 -24.33 -10.90 14.09
C LEU A 650 -25.00 -9.91 15.06
N SER A 651 -26.23 -10.21 15.45
CA SER A 651 -27.01 -9.37 16.37
C SER A 651 -27.67 -10.20 17.47
N SER A 652 -28.00 -9.54 18.58
CA SER A 652 -28.75 -10.10 19.72
C SER A 652 -30.08 -9.40 19.99
N THR A 653 -30.51 -8.50 19.09
CA THR A 653 -31.70 -7.65 19.25
C THR A 653 -32.84 -7.99 18.29
N GLY A 654 -32.70 -9.02 17.47
CA GLY A 654 -33.72 -9.43 16.52
C GLY A 654 -34.97 -9.95 17.22
N ARG A 655 -36.16 -9.72 16.67
CA ARG A 655 -37.43 -10.21 17.20
C ARG A 655 -38.20 -10.96 16.13
N VAL A 656 -38.68 -12.15 16.47
CA VAL A 656 -39.50 -12.94 15.56
C VAL A 656 -40.97 -12.53 15.67
N ASP A 657 -41.61 -12.27 14.53
CA ASP A 657 -43.04 -12.02 14.41
C ASP A 657 -43.69 -13.01 13.44
N CYS A 658 -44.99 -13.19 13.58
CA CYS A 658 -45.73 -14.27 12.94
C CYS A 658 -47.14 -13.84 12.51
N ASP A 659 -47.37 -13.76 11.20
CA ASP A 659 -48.69 -13.39 10.66
C ASP A 659 -49.75 -14.48 10.96
N LYS A 660 -49.36 -15.75 10.89
CA LYS A 660 -50.23 -16.91 11.21
C LYS A 660 -49.53 -17.88 12.16
N PRO A 661 -49.75 -17.74 13.47
CA PRO A 661 -49.24 -18.67 14.46
C PRO A 661 -49.78 -20.09 14.25
N GLY A 662 -48.90 -21.07 14.45
CA GLY A 662 -49.14 -22.50 14.32
C GLY A 662 -49.42 -23.15 15.67
N TRP A 663 -48.82 -24.32 15.92
CA TRP A 663 -49.09 -25.07 17.14
C TRP A 663 -48.62 -24.31 18.39
N TYR A 664 -49.57 -23.91 19.26
CA TYR A 664 -49.33 -23.12 20.48
C TYR A 664 -48.45 -21.89 20.25
N ASP A 665 -48.54 -21.26 19.08
CA ASP A 665 -47.74 -20.10 18.68
C ASP A 665 -46.21 -20.34 18.69
N GLY A 666 -45.76 -21.58 18.86
CA GLY A 666 -44.34 -21.96 18.85
C GLY A 666 -43.72 -22.00 17.45
N THR A 667 -44.53 -22.27 16.43
CA THR A 667 -44.13 -22.26 15.01
C THR A 667 -45.03 -21.33 14.21
N CYS A 668 -44.57 -20.79 13.09
CA CYS A 668 -45.43 -20.10 12.13
C CYS A 668 -45.89 -21.02 11.01
N LEU A 669 -47.14 -20.84 10.58
CA LEU A 669 -47.68 -21.53 9.39
C LEU A 669 -47.35 -20.75 8.11
N GLU A 670 -47.40 -19.41 8.16
CA GLU A 670 -47.06 -18.50 7.06
C GLU A 670 -46.58 -17.15 7.63
N GLY A 671 -45.74 -16.43 6.87
CA GLY A 671 -45.38 -15.03 7.16
C GLY A 671 -44.55 -14.84 8.43
N SER A 672 -43.52 -15.67 8.62
CA SER A 672 -42.56 -15.48 9.71
C SER A 672 -41.57 -14.39 9.35
N ARG A 673 -41.32 -13.46 10.26
CA ARG A 673 -40.42 -12.32 10.01
C ARG A 673 -39.48 -12.10 11.18
N LEU A 674 -38.28 -11.61 10.89
CA LEU A 674 -37.32 -11.13 11.87
C LEU A 674 -37.22 -9.62 11.75
N TYR A 675 -37.52 -8.89 12.82
CA TYR A 675 -37.36 -7.44 12.90
C TYR A 675 -36.21 -7.07 13.83
N ASP A 676 -35.26 -6.27 13.34
CA ASP A 676 -34.17 -5.70 14.14
C ASP A 676 -33.92 -4.24 13.74
N ALA A 677 -34.33 -3.31 14.60
CA ALA A 677 -34.19 -1.87 14.35
C ALA A 677 -32.73 -1.37 14.40
N SER A 678 -31.79 -2.17 14.89
CA SER A 678 -30.36 -1.85 14.92
C SER A 678 -29.57 -2.47 13.76
N ALA A 679 -30.22 -3.36 12.99
CA ALA A 679 -29.60 -3.97 11.82
C ALA A 679 -29.58 -2.99 10.64
N ASN A 680 -28.63 -3.22 9.74
CA ASN A 680 -28.49 -2.53 8.48
C ASN A 680 -28.36 -3.54 7.34
N PHE A 681 -29.37 -4.39 7.13
CA PHE A 681 -29.21 -5.58 6.29
C PHE A 681 -28.78 -5.27 4.85
N CYS A 682 -29.35 -4.23 4.22
CA CYS A 682 -28.96 -3.88 2.86
C CYS A 682 -27.52 -3.34 2.82
N ASP A 683 -27.17 -2.43 3.74
CA ASP A 683 -25.82 -1.87 3.82
C ASP A 683 -24.77 -2.89 4.24
N GLU A 684 -25.14 -4.02 4.86
CA GLU A 684 -24.22 -5.13 5.16
C GLU A 684 -24.20 -6.20 4.06
N GLY A 685 -24.93 -5.97 2.95
CA GLY A 685 -24.91 -6.80 1.76
C GLY A 685 -25.77 -8.06 1.80
N VAL A 686 -26.87 -8.07 2.56
CA VAL A 686 -27.85 -9.18 2.61
C VAL A 686 -28.77 -9.15 1.39
N LEU A 687 -28.96 -10.31 0.75
CA LEU A 687 -29.82 -10.51 -0.41
C LEU A 687 -30.91 -11.55 -0.14
N PRO A 688 -32.01 -11.56 -0.93
CA PRO A 688 -32.90 -12.72 -1.01
C PRO A 688 -32.11 -14.00 -1.32
N ASP A 689 -32.64 -15.14 -0.88
CA ASP A 689 -32.03 -16.47 -0.87
C ASP A 689 -30.87 -16.68 0.11
N ASP A 690 -30.27 -15.64 0.71
CA ASP A 690 -29.37 -15.80 1.87
C ASP A 690 -30.10 -16.53 3.01
N LYS A 691 -29.34 -17.01 4.01
CA LYS A 691 -29.92 -17.72 5.15
C LYS A 691 -29.72 -16.99 6.47
N LEU A 692 -30.80 -16.98 7.26
CA LEU A 692 -30.78 -16.61 8.65
C LEU A 692 -30.36 -17.83 9.49
N VAL A 693 -29.36 -17.65 10.35
CA VAL A 693 -28.95 -18.64 11.34
C VAL A 693 -29.26 -18.10 12.74
N ILE A 694 -30.23 -18.70 13.42
CA ILE A 694 -30.49 -18.38 14.83
C ILE A 694 -29.46 -19.13 15.69
N VAL A 695 -28.70 -18.38 16.49
CA VAL A 695 -27.66 -18.93 17.36
C VAL A 695 -28.31 -19.47 18.63
N GLY A 696 -28.07 -20.75 18.92
CA GLY A 696 -28.55 -21.40 20.13
C GLY A 696 -27.69 -21.13 21.36
N CYS A 697 -27.96 -21.86 22.44
CA CYS A 697 -27.20 -21.82 23.70
C CYS A 697 -26.78 -23.22 24.15
N PHE A 698 -25.63 -23.34 24.79
CA PHE A 698 -25.18 -24.56 25.48
C PHE A 698 -25.46 -24.46 26.98
N ASP A 699 -25.36 -23.27 27.56
CA ASP A 699 -25.69 -23.00 28.95
C ASP A 699 -26.36 -21.63 29.12
N ASP A 700 -26.72 -21.29 30.36
CA ASP A 700 -27.43 -20.05 30.67
C ASP A 700 -26.56 -18.80 30.41
N ASP A 701 -25.22 -18.92 30.48
CA ASP A 701 -24.31 -17.78 30.30
C ASP A 701 -24.29 -17.32 28.82
N ASP A 702 -24.60 -18.21 27.87
CA ASP A 702 -24.75 -17.88 26.45
C ASP A 702 -25.95 -16.95 26.15
N CYS A 703 -26.93 -16.89 27.06
CA CYS A 703 -28.20 -16.20 26.85
C CYS A 703 -28.24 -14.76 27.37
N GLY A 704 -27.25 -14.35 28.17
CA GLY A 704 -27.20 -13.04 28.81
C GLY A 704 -28.15 -12.88 30.01
N ASP A 705 -28.06 -11.72 30.68
CA ASP A 705 -28.78 -11.45 31.93
C ASP A 705 -30.30 -11.56 31.80
N GLY A 706 -30.94 -12.28 32.72
CA GLY A 706 -32.40 -12.42 32.81
C GLY A 706 -33.00 -13.52 31.93
N ARG A 707 -32.16 -14.33 31.28
CA ARG A 707 -32.55 -15.43 30.41
C ARG A 707 -31.95 -16.75 30.87
N ALA A 708 -32.53 -17.85 30.40
CA ALA A 708 -32.07 -19.20 30.67
C ALA A 708 -32.11 -20.04 29.38
N CYS A 709 -31.23 -21.02 29.30
CA CYS A 709 -31.09 -21.88 28.14
C CYS A 709 -32.06 -23.06 28.20
N LEU A 710 -33.14 -23.00 27.40
CA LEU A 710 -34.09 -24.10 27.26
C LEU A 710 -33.50 -25.20 26.36
N ARG A 711 -33.07 -26.29 27.00
CA ARG A 711 -32.54 -27.50 26.34
C ARG A 711 -33.43 -28.71 26.58
N GLU A 712 -33.37 -29.67 25.66
CA GLU A 712 -34.02 -30.97 25.84
C GLU A 712 -33.22 -31.82 26.83
N THR A 713 -33.85 -32.20 27.94
CA THR A 713 -33.18 -32.91 29.05
C THR A 713 -33.22 -34.44 28.92
N ALA A 714 -34.09 -35.00 28.07
CA ALA A 714 -34.33 -36.43 27.99
C ALA A 714 -33.55 -37.15 26.87
N ALA A 715 -33.03 -36.43 25.86
CA ALA A 715 -32.46 -37.03 24.65
C ALA A 715 -30.96 -37.38 24.73
N GLY A 716 -30.26 -37.05 25.82
CA GLY A 716 -28.86 -37.47 26.02
C GLY A 716 -27.85 -36.99 24.98
N GLY A 717 -28.16 -35.96 24.18
CA GLY A 717 -27.30 -35.44 23.12
C GLY A 717 -26.89 -33.97 23.32
N ASP A 718 -25.80 -33.59 22.65
CA ASP A 718 -25.16 -32.26 22.67
C ASP A 718 -25.94 -31.16 21.91
N SER A 719 -27.26 -31.27 21.80
CA SER A 719 -28.09 -30.30 21.08
C SER A 719 -28.07 -28.92 21.76
N THR A 720 -27.97 -27.86 20.95
CA THR A 720 -28.07 -26.47 21.38
C THR A 720 -29.52 -26.10 21.71
N GLY A 721 -29.73 -25.40 22.82
CA GLY A 721 -31.02 -24.89 23.25
C GLY A 721 -31.40 -23.56 22.61
N ILE A 722 -32.49 -22.98 23.12
CA ILE A 722 -32.91 -21.60 22.86
C ILE A 722 -32.90 -20.78 24.14
N CYS A 723 -32.59 -19.50 24.01
CA CYS A 723 -32.68 -18.56 25.11
C CYS A 723 -34.13 -18.11 25.31
N ILE A 724 -34.67 -18.37 26.50
CA ILE A 724 -35.99 -17.89 26.93
C ILE A 724 -35.86 -17.05 28.20
N SER A 725 -36.92 -16.35 28.60
CA SER A 725 -36.92 -15.58 29.85
C SER A 725 -36.70 -16.51 31.05
N ALA A 726 -35.96 -16.04 32.07
CA ALA A 726 -35.75 -16.83 33.28
C ALA A 726 -37.07 -17.13 34.01
N GLU A 727 -38.05 -16.22 33.92
CA GLU A 727 -39.41 -16.39 34.47
C GLU A 727 -40.15 -17.56 33.78
N ASP A 728 -40.16 -17.58 32.45
CA ASP A 728 -40.77 -18.67 31.67
C ASP A 728 -40.04 -20.00 31.87
N PHE A 729 -38.72 -19.97 32.06
CA PHE A 729 -37.96 -21.17 32.38
C PHE A 729 -38.37 -21.75 33.74
N ASP A 730 -38.49 -20.92 34.77
CA ASP A 730 -38.87 -21.36 36.11
C ASP A 730 -40.33 -21.86 36.18
N GLU A 731 -41.25 -21.24 35.45
CA GLU A 731 -42.68 -21.54 35.54
C GLU A 731 -43.18 -22.54 34.47
N ARG A 732 -42.60 -22.51 33.27
CA ARG A 732 -43.17 -23.13 32.05
C ARG A 732 -42.20 -24.00 31.25
N ALA A 733 -40.96 -24.23 31.70
CA ALA A 733 -39.98 -24.99 30.90
C ALA A 733 -40.46 -26.38 30.43
N ALA A 734 -41.27 -27.11 31.21
CA ALA A 734 -41.78 -28.42 30.79
C ALA A 734 -42.81 -28.32 29.64
N GLU A 735 -43.61 -27.25 29.61
CA GLU A 735 -44.55 -26.93 28.54
C GLU A 735 -43.78 -26.45 27.31
N LEU A 736 -42.85 -25.50 27.50
CA LEU A 736 -42.05 -24.93 26.40
C LEU A 736 -41.15 -25.97 25.72
N ARG A 737 -40.63 -26.98 26.42
CA ARG A 737 -39.93 -28.09 25.76
C ARG A 737 -40.81 -28.85 24.76
N GLN A 738 -42.10 -28.99 25.05
CA GLN A 738 -43.04 -29.65 24.13
C GLN A 738 -43.41 -28.75 22.95
N ILE A 739 -43.61 -27.45 23.22
CA ILE A 739 -43.97 -26.47 22.19
C ILE A 739 -42.79 -26.21 21.24
N CYS A 740 -41.58 -26.09 21.78
CA CYS A 740 -40.36 -25.72 21.05
C CYS A 740 -39.50 -26.92 20.64
N ASP A 741 -40.04 -28.14 20.70
CA ASP A 741 -39.33 -29.39 20.39
C ASP A 741 -38.64 -29.34 19.01
N ASN A 742 -39.31 -28.83 17.97
CA ASN A 742 -38.77 -28.65 16.61
C ASN A 742 -37.46 -27.83 16.56
N PHE A 743 -37.28 -26.97 17.55
CA PHE A 743 -36.17 -26.04 17.63
C PHE A 743 -35.07 -26.58 18.53
N ILE A 744 -35.37 -27.23 19.65
CA ILE A 744 -34.37 -27.68 20.63
C ILE A 744 -33.90 -29.14 20.43
N ARG A 745 -34.59 -29.89 19.57
CA ARG A 745 -34.31 -31.31 19.30
C ARG A 745 -34.18 -31.55 17.80
N ASP A 746 -33.16 -32.31 17.43
CA ASP A 746 -32.98 -32.81 16.06
C ASP A 746 -32.57 -34.29 16.13
N PRO A 747 -33.34 -35.23 15.55
CA PRO A 747 -32.96 -36.64 15.54
C PRO A 747 -31.62 -36.90 14.84
N CYS A 748 -31.17 -36.02 13.93
CA CYS A 748 -29.88 -36.14 13.26
C CYS A 748 -28.69 -35.70 14.14
N GLY A 749 -28.92 -34.99 15.26
CA GLY A 749 -27.86 -34.48 16.13
C GLY A 749 -28.12 -33.07 16.67
N GLU A 750 -27.22 -32.13 16.38
CA GLU A 750 -27.34 -30.74 16.83
C GLU A 750 -28.51 -30.04 16.14
N ALA A 751 -29.26 -29.24 16.91
CA ALA A 751 -30.40 -28.55 16.38
C ALA A 751 -30.07 -27.22 15.65
N TYR A 752 -29.67 -27.29 14.37
CA TYR A 752 -29.40 -26.13 13.48
C TYR A 752 -30.61 -25.30 13.00
N ARG A 753 -30.73 -24.05 13.43
CA ARG A 753 -31.88 -23.16 13.16
C ARG A 753 -31.63 -22.27 11.94
N GLU A 754 -31.78 -22.85 10.77
CA GLU A 754 -31.50 -22.18 9.49
C GLU A 754 -32.79 -21.93 8.72
N PHE A 755 -32.96 -20.71 8.20
CA PHE A 755 -34.14 -20.30 7.43
C PHE A 755 -33.70 -19.52 6.19
N ARG A 756 -34.41 -19.69 5.08
CA ARG A 756 -34.15 -18.94 3.86
C ARG A 756 -34.77 -17.55 4.00
N ILE A 757 -34.06 -16.53 3.53
CA ILE A 757 -34.55 -15.16 3.46
C ILE A 757 -35.26 -15.00 2.12
N VAL A 758 -36.57 -14.76 2.15
CA VAL A 758 -37.39 -14.54 0.93
C VAL A 758 -37.31 -13.10 0.49
N SER A 759 -37.30 -12.17 1.46
CA SER A 759 -37.14 -10.75 1.22
C SER A 759 -36.39 -10.13 2.39
N ALA A 760 -35.58 -9.11 2.11
CA ALA A 760 -34.83 -8.35 3.09
C ALA A 760 -35.08 -6.86 2.87
N THR A 761 -35.19 -6.11 3.96
CA THR A 761 -35.14 -4.64 4.00
C THR A 761 -34.07 -4.23 4.99
N GLN A 762 -33.80 -2.93 5.16
CA GLN A 762 -32.78 -2.45 6.11
C GLN A 762 -32.89 -3.06 7.52
N THR A 763 -34.10 -3.33 8.01
CA THR A 763 -34.36 -3.74 9.41
C THR A 763 -35.26 -4.96 9.56
N GLU A 764 -35.71 -5.58 8.45
CA GLU A 764 -36.67 -6.69 8.47
C GLU A 764 -36.28 -7.78 7.47
N LEU A 765 -36.36 -9.04 7.88
CA LEU A 765 -36.18 -10.24 7.04
C LEU A 765 -37.46 -11.07 7.03
N GLU A 766 -37.95 -11.44 5.86
CA GLU A 766 -39.03 -12.41 5.70
C GLU A 766 -38.45 -13.82 5.50
N LEU A 767 -38.98 -14.80 6.23
CA LEU A 767 -38.37 -16.12 6.36
C LEU A 767 -39.23 -17.23 5.74
N GLU A 768 -38.55 -18.19 5.13
CA GLU A 768 -39.11 -19.44 4.64
C GLU A 768 -38.34 -20.64 5.21
N ALA A 769 -39.04 -21.77 5.35
CA ALA A 769 -38.42 -23.03 5.76
C ALA A 769 -37.47 -23.53 4.66
N LEU A 770 -36.23 -23.85 5.02
CA LEU A 770 -35.29 -24.47 4.10
C LEU A 770 -35.65 -25.94 3.88
N PRO A 771 -35.71 -26.42 2.62
CA PRO A 771 -35.81 -27.85 2.36
C PRO A 771 -34.52 -28.56 2.84
N PRO A 772 -34.60 -29.85 3.21
CA PRO A 772 -33.39 -30.66 3.43
C PRO A 772 -32.55 -30.62 2.15
N LYS A 773 -31.22 -30.55 2.29
CA LYS A 773 -30.37 -30.60 1.09
C LYS A 773 -30.47 -32.01 0.50
N PRO A 774 -30.52 -32.15 -0.83
CA PRO A 774 -30.58 -33.46 -1.46
C PRO A 774 -29.33 -34.26 -1.07
N LEU A 775 -29.48 -35.55 -0.79
CA LEU A 775 -28.37 -36.46 -0.57
C LEU A 775 -28.32 -37.46 -1.72
N SER A 776 -27.11 -37.83 -2.10
CA SER A 776 -26.91 -38.92 -3.04
C SER A 776 -26.68 -40.24 -2.32
N GLN A 777 -27.30 -41.29 -2.85
CA GLN A 777 -27.17 -42.66 -2.40
C GLN A 777 -26.96 -43.60 -3.59
N LEU A 778 -26.24 -44.70 -3.35
CA LEU A 778 -26.12 -45.76 -4.35
C LEU A 778 -27.32 -46.69 -4.21
N VAL A 779 -28.04 -46.87 -5.31
CA VAL A 779 -29.17 -47.80 -5.42
C VAL A 779 -28.80 -48.86 -6.44
N GLU A 780 -29.10 -50.11 -6.11
CA GLU A 780 -28.99 -51.20 -7.07
C GLU A 780 -30.18 -51.17 -8.03
N PHE A 781 -29.89 -51.05 -9.32
CA PHE A 781 -30.86 -51.15 -10.41
C PHE A 781 -30.73 -52.52 -11.08
N ASP A 782 -31.89 -53.11 -11.43
CA ASP A 782 -31.92 -54.23 -12.36
C ASP A 782 -31.60 -53.71 -13.76
N ASP A 783 -30.45 -54.12 -14.29
CA ASP A 783 -30.07 -53.89 -15.69
C ASP A 783 -31.06 -54.65 -16.60
N PRO A 784 -31.61 -54.01 -17.64
CA PRO A 784 -32.42 -54.69 -18.66
C PRO A 784 -31.75 -55.95 -19.27
N ASP A 785 -30.41 -56.06 -19.22
CA ASP A 785 -29.67 -57.23 -19.71
C ASP A 785 -29.39 -58.31 -18.63
N GLY A 786 -29.90 -58.14 -17.41
CA GLY A 786 -29.92 -59.17 -16.36
C GLY A 786 -28.75 -59.15 -15.37
N GLY A 787 -28.12 -57.98 -15.17
CA GLY A 787 -27.17 -57.69 -14.09
C GLY A 787 -27.75 -56.74 -13.04
N LEU A 788 -27.08 -56.62 -11.88
CA LEU A 788 -27.33 -55.51 -10.96
C LEU A 788 -26.30 -54.43 -11.30
N VAL A 789 -26.78 -53.23 -11.62
CA VAL A 789 -25.95 -52.05 -11.84
C VAL A 789 -26.17 -51.11 -10.67
N LEU A 790 -25.08 -50.68 -10.04
CA LEU A 790 -25.15 -49.62 -9.04
C LEU A 790 -25.35 -48.30 -9.78
N GLY A 791 -26.46 -47.63 -9.53
CA GLY A 791 -26.69 -46.27 -9.99
C GLY A 791 -26.85 -45.34 -8.80
N GLU A 792 -26.28 -44.15 -8.90
CA GLU A 792 -26.47 -43.11 -7.90
C GLU A 792 -27.85 -42.47 -8.09
N VAL A 793 -28.61 -42.32 -7.01
CA VAL A 793 -29.90 -41.61 -6.98
C VAL A 793 -29.79 -40.46 -5.99
N GLU A 794 -30.28 -39.31 -6.41
CA GLU A 794 -30.41 -38.13 -5.55
C GLU A 794 -31.82 -38.06 -4.98
N GLY A 795 -31.93 -37.80 -3.68
CA GLY A 795 -33.20 -37.68 -2.99
C GLY A 795 -33.08 -36.82 -1.74
N HIS A 796 -34.20 -36.30 -1.25
CA HIS A 796 -34.23 -35.56 0.00
C HIS A 796 -34.49 -36.52 1.15
N PHE A 797 -33.79 -36.34 2.28
CA PHE A 797 -33.91 -37.25 3.41
C PHE A 797 -33.99 -36.51 4.74
N VAL A 798 -34.90 -36.97 5.59
CA VAL A 798 -35.07 -36.50 6.98
C VAL A 798 -34.82 -37.63 7.96
N CYS A 799 -34.20 -37.33 9.10
CA CYS A 799 -33.94 -38.35 10.11
C CYS A 799 -35.24 -38.84 10.74
N THR A 800 -35.27 -40.14 11.03
CA THR A 800 -36.36 -40.75 11.80
C THR A 800 -36.26 -40.37 13.26
N ASP A 801 -37.40 -40.23 13.94
CA ASP A 801 -37.46 -39.89 15.37
C ASP A 801 -36.73 -40.89 16.28
N GLU A 802 -36.67 -42.16 15.85
CA GLU A 802 -35.93 -43.22 16.50
C GLU A 802 -34.60 -43.44 15.77
N GLN A 803 -33.49 -43.17 16.47
CA GLN A 803 -32.13 -43.50 16.03
C GLN A 803 -31.57 -44.63 16.90
N PRO A 804 -30.82 -45.59 16.33
CA PRO A 804 -30.14 -46.62 17.12
C PRO A 804 -29.00 -46.03 17.98
N ASP A 805 -28.80 -46.60 19.16
CA ASP A 805 -27.71 -46.23 20.07
C ASP A 805 -26.34 -46.44 19.38
N GLY A 806 -25.62 -45.35 19.13
CA GLY A 806 -24.32 -45.39 18.43
C GLY A 806 -24.39 -45.21 16.91
N GLY A 807 -25.58 -44.99 16.34
CA GLY A 807 -25.79 -44.86 14.89
C GLY A 807 -26.08 -46.21 14.21
N CYS A 808 -26.51 -46.16 12.95
CA CYS A 808 -26.75 -47.34 12.12
C CYS A 808 -25.49 -47.72 11.33
N GLY A 809 -25.30 -48.98 11.00
CA GLY A 809 -24.28 -49.47 10.07
C GLY A 809 -24.85 -50.01 8.75
N GLU A 810 -26.10 -50.44 8.76
CA GLU A 810 -26.85 -50.91 7.59
C GLU A 810 -28.32 -50.50 7.69
N ASP A 811 -29.05 -50.50 6.56
CA ASP A 811 -30.47 -50.11 6.53
C ASP A 811 -31.34 -50.92 7.49
N SER A 812 -30.94 -52.17 7.80
CA SER A 812 -31.67 -53.07 8.69
C SER A 812 -31.63 -52.64 10.17
N ASP A 813 -30.68 -51.77 10.55
CA ASP A 813 -30.60 -51.18 11.88
C ASP A 813 -31.69 -50.13 12.12
N CYS A 814 -32.34 -49.65 11.06
CA CYS A 814 -33.38 -48.64 11.13
C CYS A 814 -34.75 -49.28 11.38
N MET A 815 -35.36 -48.93 12.52
CA MET A 815 -36.64 -49.51 12.94
C MET A 815 -37.84 -49.01 12.12
N THR A 816 -37.67 -47.91 11.40
CA THR A 816 -38.72 -47.30 10.57
C THR A 816 -38.73 -47.94 9.19
N GLU A 817 -39.89 -48.41 8.74
CA GLU A 817 -40.05 -49.01 7.41
C GLU A 817 -39.73 -47.97 6.31
N GLY A 818 -38.84 -48.34 5.38
CA GLY A 818 -38.38 -47.44 4.32
C GLY A 818 -37.29 -46.46 4.73
N ALA A 819 -36.81 -46.52 5.98
CA ALA A 819 -35.64 -45.77 6.40
C ALA A 819 -34.35 -46.47 5.95
N LEU A 820 -33.39 -45.66 5.54
CA LEU A 820 -32.08 -46.06 5.07
C LEU A 820 -31.02 -45.54 6.02
N CYS A 821 -29.93 -46.29 6.15
CA CYS A 821 -28.80 -45.90 6.95
C CYS A 821 -27.86 -45.00 6.14
N ILE A 822 -28.01 -43.70 6.33
CA ILE A 822 -27.24 -42.68 5.61
C ILE A 822 -26.42 -41.89 6.62
N ASP A 823 -25.10 -41.91 6.49
CA ASP A 823 -24.13 -41.29 7.40
C ASP A 823 -24.27 -41.77 8.86
N ALA A 824 -24.50 -43.07 9.05
CA ALA A 824 -24.78 -43.69 10.34
C ALA A 824 -26.02 -43.13 11.06
N ARG A 825 -26.94 -42.48 10.32
CA ARG A 825 -28.24 -42.03 10.79
C ARG A 825 -29.34 -42.70 9.98
N CYS A 826 -30.42 -43.09 10.66
CA CYS A 826 -31.61 -43.59 10.00
C CYS A 826 -32.40 -42.43 9.42
N ARG A 827 -32.59 -42.44 8.10
CA ARG A 827 -33.29 -41.38 7.38
C ARG A 827 -34.34 -41.95 6.43
N VAL A 828 -35.45 -41.26 6.26
CA VAL A 828 -36.49 -41.61 5.30
C VAL A 828 -36.46 -40.62 4.15
N ALA A 829 -36.65 -41.12 2.93
CA ALA A 829 -36.82 -40.28 1.77
C ALA A 829 -38.08 -39.42 1.91
N CYS A 830 -37.99 -38.18 1.48
CA CYS A 830 -39.09 -37.24 1.44
C CYS A 830 -39.08 -36.50 0.10
N ASP A 831 -40.23 -35.94 -0.28
CA ASP A 831 -40.36 -35.20 -1.54
C ASP A 831 -40.68 -33.73 -1.23
N PRO A 832 -39.76 -32.78 -1.49
CA PRO A 832 -40.01 -31.36 -1.24
C PRO A 832 -41.05 -30.78 -2.21
N ASP A 833 -41.26 -31.40 -3.36
CA ASP A 833 -42.23 -30.98 -4.37
C ASP A 833 -43.64 -31.54 -4.11
N ASP A 834 -43.79 -32.48 -3.16
CA ASP A 834 -45.10 -32.97 -2.72
C ASP A 834 -45.64 -32.08 -1.57
N PRO A 835 -46.63 -31.21 -1.82
CA PRO A 835 -47.22 -30.36 -0.79
C PRO A 835 -47.97 -31.15 0.32
N MET A 836 -48.20 -32.46 0.12
CA MET A 836 -48.74 -33.35 1.16
C MET A 836 -47.63 -33.84 2.10
N ASP A 837 -46.37 -33.82 1.68
CA ASP A 837 -45.22 -34.25 2.46
C ASP A 837 -44.65 -33.09 3.32
N GLN A 838 -45.40 -32.72 4.35
CA GLN A 838 -44.96 -31.73 5.35
C GLN A 838 -43.76 -32.18 6.19
N THR A 839 -43.22 -33.38 5.93
CA THR A 839 -42.04 -33.90 6.61
C THR A 839 -40.74 -33.52 5.89
N CYS A 840 -40.81 -33.09 4.62
CA CYS A 840 -39.65 -32.71 3.83
C CYS A 840 -39.20 -31.25 4.01
N ILE A 841 -39.18 -30.78 5.25
CA ILE A 841 -38.62 -29.47 5.62
C ILE A 841 -37.57 -29.67 6.70
N ARG A 842 -36.46 -28.92 6.65
CA ARG A 842 -35.47 -29.00 7.73
C ARG A 842 -36.11 -28.62 9.05
N ARG A 843 -36.83 -27.50 9.05
CA ARG A 843 -37.48 -26.91 10.23
C ARG A 843 -38.72 -26.14 9.89
N ARG A 844 -39.61 -26.07 10.87
CA ARG A 844 -40.77 -25.17 10.80
C ARG A 844 -40.32 -23.74 11.08
N LEU A 845 -41.07 -22.78 10.55
CA LEU A 845 -40.81 -21.38 10.78
C LEU A 845 -40.90 -21.02 12.28
N PRO A 846 -40.02 -20.16 12.80
CA PRO A 846 -39.98 -19.81 14.21
C PRO A 846 -41.21 -19.00 14.62
N GLY A 847 -41.85 -19.35 15.73
CA GLY A 847 -43.01 -18.63 16.27
C GLY A 847 -42.71 -17.88 17.58
N PRO A 848 -43.54 -16.89 17.95
CA PRO A 848 -43.31 -15.99 19.08
C PRO A 848 -43.38 -16.68 20.45
N GLU A 849 -44.00 -17.85 20.60
CA GLU A 849 -43.97 -18.55 21.89
C GLU A 849 -42.57 -19.12 22.21
N CYS A 850 -41.82 -19.52 21.17
CA CYS A 850 -40.45 -20.01 21.32
C CYS A 850 -39.40 -18.90 21.20
N PHE A 851 -39.73 -17.81 20.52
CA PHE A 851 -38.81 -16.71 20.20
C PHE A 851 -39.43 -15.34 20.49
N GLY A 852 -40.16 -15.22 21.61
CA GLY A 852 -40.91 -14.01 21.98
C GLY A 852 -40.04 -12.86 22.49
N GLU A 853 -38.79 -13.16 22.82
CA GLU A 853 -37.77 -12.20 23.23
C GLU A 853 -36.76 -11.92 22.12
N PHE A 854 -35.78 -11.04 22.39
CA PHE A 854 -34.70 -10.82 21.45
C PHE A 854 -33.88 -12.09 21.19
N VAL A 855 -33.75 -12.47 19.93
CA VAL A 855 -32.99 -13.63 19.47
C VAL A 855 -31.59 -13.22 19.03
N ARG A 856 -30.62 -14.09 19.33
CA ARG A 856 -29.28 -13.99 18.76
C ARG A 856 -29.27 -14.67 17.40
N TYR A 857 -28.82 -13.96 16.38
CA TYR A 857 -28.80 -14.47 15.01
C TYR A 857 -27.60 -13.93 14.24
N GLN A 858 -27.30 -14.56 13.12
CA GLN A 858 -26.39 -14.06 12.09
C GLN A 858 -26.95 -14.40 10.71
N VAL A 859 -26.57 -13.63 9.68
CA VAL A 859 -26.90 -13.95 8.30
C VAL A 859 -25.68 -14.59 7.64
N ALA A 860 -25.91 -15.60 6.81
CA ALA A 860 -24.88 -16.31 6.07
C ALA A 860 -25.33 -16.50 4.62
N LEU A 861 -24.36 -16.73 3.72
CA LEU A 861 -24.66 -17.10 2.34
C LEU A 861 -25.36 -18.46 2.28
N ASN A 862 -26.18 -18.70 1.27
CA ASN A 862 -26.85 -19.98 1.02
C ASN A 862 -26.39 -20.56 -0.31
N ASP A 863 -25.77 -21.74 -0.28
CA ASP A 863 -25.21 -22.41 -1.48
C ASP A 863 -24.18 -21.58 -2.29
N GLU A 864 -23.48 -20.66 -1.63
CA GLU A 864 -22.40 -19.86 -2.22
C GLU A 864 -21.12 -19.94 -1.39
N PHE A 865 -19.97 -19.75 -2.04
CA PHE A 865 -18.73 -19.45 -1.36
C PHE A 865 -18.62 -17.96 -1.06
N ARG A 866 -18.17 -17.64 0.14
CA ARG A 866 -17.66 -16.33 0.50
C ARG A 866 -16.16 -16.31 0.25
N VAL A 867 -15.69 -15.39 -0.57
CA VAL A 867 -14.27 -15.11 -0.78
C VAL A 867 -13.86 -13.93 0.10
N SER A 868 -12.74 -14.03 0.80
CA SER A 868 -12.22 -12.93 1.65
C SER A 868 -10.70 -12.94 1.72
N GLY A 869 -10.08 -11.80 2.01
CA GLY A 869 -8.64 -11.69 2.28
C GLY A 869 -8.12 -10.26 2.11
N PRO A 870 -6.79 -10.04 2.09
CA PRO A 870 -6.20 -8.72 1.90
C PRO A 870 -6.74 -8.05 0.63
N GLY A 871 -7.24 -6.82 0.81
CA GLY A 871 -7.86 -6.05 -0.26
C GLY A 871 -9.18 -6.62 -0.79
N ILE A 872 -9.74 -7.68 -0.20
CA ILE A 872 -11.10 -8.16 -0.48
C ILE A 872 -11.89 -8.10 0.83
N THR A 873 -12.49 -6.95 1.08
CA THR A 873 -13.54 -6.83 2.10
C THR A 873 -14.83 -7.44 1.56
N PHE A 874 -15.76 -7.83 2.43
CA PHE A 874 -17.11 -8.16 1.97
C PHE A 874 -17.72 -6.87 1.44
N VAL A 875 -17.88 -6.76 0.12
CA VAL A 875 -18.25 -5.50 -0.51
C VAL A 875 -19.75 -5.36 -0.49
N THR A 876 -20.19 -4.42 0.33
CA THR A 876 -21.57 -4.03 0.57
C THR A 876 -22.18 -3.26 -0.60
N ASP A 877 -21.33 -2.64 -1.42
CA ASP A 877 -21.73 -1.72 -2.50
C ASP A 877 -22.47 -2.41 -3.67
N LEU A 878 -22.50 -3.74 -3.71
CA LEU A 878 -23.29 -4.49 -4.69
C LEU A 878 -24.74 -4.73 -4.26
N VAL A 879 -25.14 -4.26 -3.08
CA VAL A 879 -26.51 -4.37 -2.58
C VAL A 879 -27.05 -2.97 -2.30
N GLU A 880 -28.21 -2.66 -2.87
CA GLU A 880 -28.91 -1.39 -2.65
C GLU A 880 -30.35 -1.64 -2.22
N ALA A 881 -30.90 -0.73 -1.41
CA ALA A 881 -32.32 -0.72 -1.13
C ALA A 881 -33.07 -0.11 -2.33
N ASP A 882 -34.03 -0.85 -2.88
CA ASP A 882 -34.89 -0.36 -3.97
C ASP A 882 -35.85 0.76 -3.51
N GLU A 883 -36.67 1.29 -4.42
CA GLU A 883 -37.65 2.35 -4.11
C GLU A 883 -38.64 1.95 -3.00
N ASP A 884 -38.87 0.66 -2.82
CA ASP A 884 -39.77 0.07 -1.82
C ASP A 884 -39.01 -0.32 -0.52
N GLY A 885 -37.69 -0.13 -0.47
CA GLY A 885 -36.82 -0.40 0.68
C GLY A 885 -36.33 -1.84 0.77
N TYR A 886 -36.50 -2.65 -0.27
CA TYR A 886 -36.02 -4.03 -0.32
C TYR A 886 -34.58 -4.10 -0.83
N CYS A 887 -33.75 -4.91 -0.17
CA CYS A 887 -32.38 -5.15 -0.58
C CYS A 887 -32.37 -5.94 -1.89
N ARG A 888 -31.70 -5.42 -2.92
CA ARG A 888 -31.49 -6.06 -4.21
C ARG A 888 -30.06 -5.87 -4.67
N GLU A 889 -29.62 -6.73 -5.58
CA GLU A 889 -28.38 -6.49 -6.31
C GLU A 889 -28.46 -5.13 -7.01
N THR A 890 -27.40 -4.33 -6.88
CA THR A 890 -27.34 -3.03 -7.51
C THR A 890 -27.45 -3.17 -9.02
N THR A 891 -28.29 -2.30 -9.61
CA THR A 891 -28.34 -2.17 -11.08
C THR A 891 -27.37 -1.12 -11.59
N ASN A 892 -26.63 -0.46 -10.69
CA ASN A 892 -25.66 0.55 -11.05
C ASN A 892 -24.48 -0.08 -11.80
N THR A 893 -24.39 0.21 -13.09
CA THR A 893 -23.31 -0.27 -13.96
C THR A 893 -21.96 0.38 -13.66
N GLU A 894 -21.94 1.43 -12.82
CA GLU A 894 -20.75 2.13 -12.40
C GLU A 894 -20.00 1.41 -11.28
N ILE A 895 -20.67 0.53 -10.52
CA ILE A 895 -20.06 -0.29 -9.49
C ILE A 895 -19.48 -1.54 -10.15
N SER A 896 -18.15 -1.71 -10.05
CA SER A 896 -17.45 -2.83 -10.66
C SER A 896 -17.95 -4.16 -10.09
N ARG A 897 -18.40 -5.05 -10.97
CA ARG A 897 -18.85 -6.40 -10.58
C ARG A 897 -17.70 -7.26 -10.06
N LEU A 898 -16.46 -6.90 -10.37
CA LEU A 898 -15.26 -7.56 -9.85
C LEU A 898 -15.13 -7.44 -8.33
N LEU A 899 -15.88 -6.53 -7.71
CA LEU A 899 -15.87 -6.31 -6.27
C LEU A 899 -16.78 -7.28 -5.50
N THR A 900 -17.46 -8.24 -6.14
CA THR A 900 -18.23 -9.24 -5.38
C THR A 900 -17.33 -10.13 -4.54
N SER A 901 -17.79 -10.50 -3.35
CA SER A 901 -17.20 -11.52 -2.47
C SER A 901 -17.96 -12.85 -2.53
N ARG A 902 -19.01 -12.91 -3.36
CA ARG A 902 -19.90 -14.06 -3.51
C ARG A 902 -19.53 -14.86 -4.75
N LEU A 903 -19.41 -16.17 -4.56
CA LEU A 903 -19.16 -17.13 -5.62
C LEU A 903 -20.25 -18.21 -5.57
N PRO A 904 -21.40 -17.99 -6.23
CA PRO A 904 -22.47 -18.97 -6.33
C PRO A 904 -21.97 -20.27 -6.93
N LEU A 905 -22.38 -21.37 -6.32
CA LEU A 905 -22.13 -22.71 -6.83
C LEU A 905 -23.49 -23.36 -7.10
N PRO A 906 -23.89 -23.56 -8.37
CA PRO A 906 -25.20 -24.12 -8.69
C PRO A 906 -25.35 -25.57 -8.18
N PRO A 907 -26.46 -26.29 -8.37
CA PRO A 907 -26.58 -27.69 -7.98
C PRO A 907 -25.92 -28.63 -8.98
N SER A 908 -25.94 -28.31 -10.29
CA SER A 908 -25.25 -29.09 -11.34
C SER A 908 -24.40 -28.22 -12.28
N ASP A 909 -23.52 -28.85 -13.07
CA ASP A 909 -22.80 -28.25 -14.19
C ASP A 909 -23.48 -28.51 -15.55
N ASP A 910 -24.72 -29.04 -15.52
CA ASP A 910 -25.52 -29.34 -16.71
C ASP A 910 -25.82 -28.02 -17.45
N PRO A 911 -25.48 -27.92 -18.76
CA PRO A 911 -25.81 -26.74 -19.54
C PRO A 911 -27.31 -26.40 -19.58
N ASP A 912 -28.20 -27.36 -19.30
CA ASP A 912 -29.66 -27.18 -19.27
C ASP A 912 -30.20 -26.76 -17.88
N ASP A 913 -29.37 -26.75 -16.83
CA ASP A 913 -29.75 -26.31 -15.49
C ASP A 913 -30.00 -24.78 -15.45
N PRO A 914 -31.19 -24.32 -15.01
CA PRO A 914 -31.51 -22.90 -14.97
C PRO A 914 -30.60 -22.09 -14.03
N GLU A 915 -30.12 -22.67 -12.93
CA GLU A 915 -29.21 -21.99 -11.99
C GLU A 915 -27.79 -21.88 -12.57
N TRP A 916 -27.35 -22.88 -13.33
CA TRP A 916 -26.11 -22.79 -14.11
C TRP A 916 -26.20 -21.76 -15.23
N GLN A 917 -27.34 -21.67 -15.91
CA GLN A 917 -27.58 -20.67 -16.96
C GLN A 917 -27.73 -19.24 -16.42
N ALA A 918 -28.12 -19.08 -15.15
CA ALA A 918 -28.19 -17.79 -14.48
C ALA A 918 -26.81 -17.15 -14.33
N ILE A 919 -25.74 -17.96 -14.22
CA ILE A 919 -24.37 -17.46 -14.21
C ILE A 919 -23.96 -17.06 -15.64
N PRO A 920 -23.64 -15.77 -15.88
CA PRO A 920 -23.29 -15.28 -17.20
C PRO A 920 -21.99 -15.90 -17.71
N ALA A 921 -21.89 -16.09 -19.03
CA ALA A 921 -20.64 -16.54 -19.65
C ALA A 921 -19.59 -15.42 -19.63
N CYS A 922 -18.32 -15.77 -19.44
CA CYS A 922 -17.25 -14.79 -19.54
C CYS A 922 -17.18 -14.26 -20.98
N VAL A 923 -17.13 -12.93 -21.11
CA VAL A 923 -17.09 -12.25 -22.43
C VAL A 923 -15.77 -12.52 -23.15
N SER A 924 -14.68 -12.59 -22.37
CA SER A 924 -13.33 -12.87 -22.84
C SER A 924 -12.49 -13.49 -21.73
N ASP A 925 -11.31 -13.99 -22.11
CA ASP A 925 -10.26 -14.42 -21.17
C ASP A 925 -9.70 -13.24 -20.37
N ASN A 926 -9.78 -12.02 -20.90
CA ASN A 926 -9.45 -10.79 -20.17
C ASN A 926 -10.54 -10.44 -19.15
N VAL A 927 -10.14 -9.82 -18.05
CA VAL A 927 -11.02 -9.32 -16.99
C VAL A 927 -11.18 -7.82 -17.20
N GLU A 928 -12.42 -7.32 -17.26
CA GLU A 928 -12.73 -5.89 -17.38
C GLU A 928 -13.69 -5.53 -16.24
N PRO A 929 -13.72 -4.30 -15.72
CA PRO A 929 -14.60 -3.92 -14.61
C PRO A 929 -16.10 -4.14 -14.86
N SER A 930 -16.53 -4.06 -16.11
CA SER A 930 -17.91 -4.34 -16.54
C SER A 930 -18.21 -5.83 -16.73
N ASN A 931 -17.20 -6.70 -16.71
CA ASN A 931 -17.42 -8.13 -16.89
C ASN A 931 -18.22 -8.67 -15.71
N ALA A 932 -19.13 -9.60 -16.00
CA ALA A 932 -19.82 -10.30 -14.95
C ALA A 932 -18.83 -11.15 -14.14
N ASN A 933 -19.05 -11.17 -12.83
CA ASN A 933 -18.23 -11.89 -11.88
C ASN A 933 -19.11 -12.46 -10.76
N PRO A 934 -19.04 -13.78 -10.49
CA PRO A 934 -18.33 -14.78 -11.28
C PRO A 934 -18.96 -14.99 -12.66
N CYS A 935 -18.22 -15.65 -13.55
CA CYS A 935 -18.71 -16.01 -14.88
C CYS A 935 -18.30 -17.43 -15.27
N ARG A 936 -19.13 -18.10 -16.08
CA ARG A 936 -18.86 -19.46 -16.55
C ARG A 936 -17.85 -19.46 -17.70
N VAL A 937 -16.91 -20.40 -17.65
CA VAL A 937 -15.95 -20.70 -18.71
C VAL A 937 -16.03 -22.19 -19.09
N THR A 938 -15.59 -22.51 -20.29
CA THR A 938 -15.39 -23.89 -20.74
C THR A 938 -13.90 -24.10 -20.95
N ALA A 939 -13.26 -24.79 -20.00
CA ALA A 939 -11.82 -25.04 -20.05
C ALA A 939 -11.54 -26.30 -20.87
N THR A 940 -10.82 -26.21 -21.99
CA THR A 940 -10.43 -27.40 -22.78
C THR A 940 -9.29 -28.17 -22.12
N ARG A 941 -9.49 -29.44 -21.76
CA ARG A 941 -8.50 -30.26 -21.01
C ARG A 941 -7.25 -30.65 -21.80
N ALA A 942 -7.27 -30.51 -23.13
CA ALA A 942 -6.15 -30.87 -24.00
C ALA A 942 -5.46 -29.62 -24.55
N LEU A 943 -4.14 -29.54 -24.34
CA LEU A 943 -3.20 -28.44 -24.69
C LEU A 943 -3.20 -27.32 -23.64
N ASN A 944 -1.99 -26.86 -23.28
CA ASN A 944 -1.64 -25.67 -22.49
C ASN A 944 -2.69 -24.56 -22.59
N ASN A 945 -3.80 -24.70 -21.87
CA ASN A 945 -4.83 -23.69 -21.81
C ASN A 945 -4.49 -22.81 -20.61
N LYS A 946 -4.94 -21.57 -20.70
CA LYS A 946 -4.70 -20.50 -19.73
C LYS A 946 -5.18 -20.85 -18.29
N PHE A 947 -6.08 -21.82 -18.15
CA PHE A 947 -6.91 -22.03 -16.96
C PHE A 947 -6.94 -23.48 -16.40
N HIS A 948 -6.27 -24.48 -16.99
CA HIS A 948 -6.39 -25.91 -16.63
C HIS A 948 -5.13 -26.72 -17.01
N GLN A 949 -4.63 -27.58 -16.10
CA GLN A 949 -3.45 -28.44 -16.32
C GLN A 949 -3.76 -29.94 -16.44
N PHE A 950 -4.94 -30.40 -16.00
CA PHE A 950 -5.25 -31.83 -16.02
C PHE A 950 -5.65 -32.29 -17.41
N VAL A 951 -4.94 -33.28 -17.93
CA VAL A 951 -5.26 -33.99 -19.18
C VAL A 951 -5.78 -35.36 -18.78
N TYR A 952 -7.08 -35.60 -18.94
CA TYR A 952 -7.66 -36.95 -18.89
C TYR A 952 -7.90 -37.40 -20.34
N GLU A 953 -7.49 -38.62 -20.69
CA GLU A 953 -7.80 -39.16 -22.01
C GLU A 953 -9.33 -39.17 -22.20
N ASP A 954 -9.77 -38.69 -23.37
CA ASP A 954 -11.14 -38.73 -23.91
C ASP A 954 -12.15 -37.65 -23.47
N GLN A 955 -11.83 -36.71 -22.57
CA GLN A 955 -12.67 -35.53 -22.30
C GLN A 955 -12.01 -34.23 -22.78
N VAL A 956 -12.64 -33.54 -23.75
CA VAL A 956 -12.07 -32.36 -24.42
C VAL A 956 -12.27 -31.06 -23.64
N SER A 957 -13.27 -30.96 -22.75
CA SER A 957 -13.55 -29.73 -21.99
C SER A 957 -14.32 -29.93 -20.66
N VAL A 958 -14.16 -29.01 -19.71
CA VAL A 958 -14.84 -28.94 -18.40
C VAL A 958 -15.59 -27.62 -18.27
N SER A 959 -16.75 -27.66 -17.64
CA SER A 959 -17.43 -26.47 -17.11
C SER A 959 -16.67 -25.94 -15.90
N ALA A 960 -16.40 -24.64 -15.84
CA ALA A 960 -15.76 -24.03 -14.69
C ALA A 960 -16.33 -22.63 -14.41
N LEU A 961 -16.16 -22.17 -13.18
CA LEU A 961 -16.50 -20.81 -12.76
C LEU A 961 -15.23 -20.01 -12.58
N ARG A 962 -15.12 -18.90 -13.30
CA ARG A 962 -14.09 -17.89 -13.06
C ARG A 962 -14.65 -16.85 -12.11
N TYR A 963 -13.99 -16.69 -10.98
CA TYR A 963 -14.16 -15.57 -10.06
C TYR A 963 -12.94 -14.65 -10.20
N SER A 964 -13.15 -13.37 -10.46
CA SER A 964 -12.08 -12.39 -10.69
C SER A 964 -12.36 -11.14 -9.89
N ASN A 965 -11.41 -10.73 -9.06
CA ASN A 965 -11.39 -9.44 -8.39
C ASN A 965 -10.17 -8.64 -8.88
N PRO A 966 -10.03 -7.36 -8.47
CA PRO A 966 -8.92 -6.49 -8.87
C PRO A 966 -7.52 -7.02 -8.51
N ILE A 967 -7.42 -7.96 -7.57
CA ILE A 967 -6.16 -8.50 -7.06
C ILE A 967 -5.84 -9.83 -7.75
N PHE A 968 -6.85 -10.70 -7.90
CA PHE A 968 -6.67 -12.02 -8.51
C PHE A 968 -7.91 -12.61 -9.19
N SER A 969 -7.74 -13.69 -9.95
CA SER A 969 -8.81 -14.57 -10.42
C SER A 969 -8.61 -16.02 -10.00
N ILE A 970 -9.65 -16.65 -9.46
CA ILE A 970 -9.76 -18.09 -9.20
C ILE A 970 -10.59 -18.72 -10.30
N VAL A 971 -10.19 -19.91 -10.75
CA VAL A 971 -11.04 -20.79 -11.55
C VAL A 971 -11.42 -22.00 -10.72
N LEU A 972 -12.71 -22.20 -10.48
CA LEU A 972 -13.26 -23.39 -9.85
C LEU A 972 -13.73 -24.37 -10.93
N ASP A 973 -13.00 -25.45 -11.11
CA ASP A 973 -13.41 -26.54 -11.99
C ASP A 973 -14.62 -27.28 -11.43
N LEU A 974 -15.65 -27.43 -12.25
CA LEU A 974 -16.82 -28.22 -11.92
C LEU A 974 -16.67 -29.56 -12.62
N ALA A 975 -15.99 -30.48 -11.94
CA ALA A 975 -15.90 -31.84 -12.41
C ALA A 975 -17.25 -32.54 -12.20
N SER A 976 -17.95 -32.85 -13.28
CA SER A 976 -19.06 -33.82 -13.22
C SER A 976 -18.54 -35.18 -12.75
N LEU A 977 -19.05 -35.61 -11.60
CA LEU A 977 -18.81 -36.95 -11.05
C LEU A 977 -19.27 -38.08 -11.97
N GLU A 978 -20.16 -37.83 -12.92
CA GLU A 978 -20.62 -38.87 -13.85
C GLU A 978 -19.42 -39.38 -14.69
N GLY A 979 -18.44 -38.52 -14.95
CA GLY A 979 -17.15 -38.89 -15.54
C GLY A 979 -16.24 -39.73 -14.62
N LEU A 980 -16.46 -39.68 -13.30
CA LEU A 980 -15.81 -40.55 -12.31
C LEU A 980 -16.61 -41.83 -12.03
N THR A 981 -17.82 -41.98 -12.56
CA THR A 981 -18.56 -43.25 -12.53
C THR A 981 -18.50 -44.01 -13.86
N ALA A 982 -18.08 -43.35 -14.94
CA ALA A 982 -17.74 -44.00 -16.20
C ALA A 982 -16.54 -44.95 -16.02
N ASP A 983 -16.45 -45.96 -16.89
CA ASP A 983 -15.24 -46.77 -17.02
C ASP A 983 -14.03 -45.85 -17.16
N ILE A 984 -12.95 -46.17 -16.44
CA ILE A 984 -11.68 -45.43 -16.54
C ILE A 984 -11.31 -45.40 -18.04
N PRO A 985 -11.13 -44.21 -18.65
CA PRO A 985 -10.78 -44.11 -20.06
C PRO A 985 -9.55 -44.99 -20.38
N GLY A 986 -9.69 -45.85 -21.39
CA GLY A 986 -8.68 -46.86 -21.75
C GLY A 986 -8.77 -48.21 -21.01
N TYR A 987 -9.67 -48.35 -20.03
CA TYR A 987 -9.93 -49.58 -19.27
C TYR A 987 -11.45 -49.89 -19.26
N GLU A 988 -11.92 -50.55 -20.32
CA GLU A 988 -13.29 -51.09 -20.37
C GLU A 988 -13.56 -52.00 -19.15
N ASP A 989 -14.74 -51.86 -18.53
CA ASP A 989 -15.22 -52.61 -17.36
C ASP A 989 -14.47 -52.33 -16.02
N VAL A 990 -13.69 -51.25 -15.92
CA VAL A 990 -13.06 -50.82 -14.66
C VAL A 990 -13.62 -49.46 -14.26
N ALA A 991 -14.65 -49.47 -13.42
CA ALA A 991 -15.15 -48.25 -12.78
C ALA A 991 -14.13 -47.72 -11.76
N TRP A 992 -14.15 -46.41 -11.53
CA TRP A 992 -13.45 -45.84 -10.38
C TRP A 992 -13.96 -46.50 -9.08
N PRO A 993 -13.09 -46.73 -8.08
CA PRO A 993 -13.53 -47.24 -6.79
C PRO A 993 -14.70 -46.41 -6.23
N ALA A 994 -15.72 -47.06 -5.67
CA ALA A 994 -16.99 -46.44 -5.26
C ALA A 994 -16.83 -45.22 -4.31
N GLU A 995 -15.70 -45.16 -3.63
CA GLU A 995 -15.27 -44.04 -2.79
C GLU A 995 -14.85 -42.76 -3.53
N PHE A 996 -14.67 -42.78 -4.86
CA PHE A 996 -14.42 -41.60 -5.72
C PHE A 996 -15.70 -41.02 -6.33
N ALA A 997 -16.78 -41.80 -6.41
CA ALA A 997 -18.10 -41.36 -6.89
C ALA A 997 -18.84 -40.42 -5.90
N GLY A 998 -18.29 -40.18 -4.71
CA GLY A 998 -19.00 -39.54 -3.60
C GLY A 998 -18.94 -38.01 -3.50
N PHE A 999 -18.51 -37.28 -4.53
CA PHE A 999 -18.37 -35.81 -4.53
C PHE A 999 -19.48 -35.03 -5.26
N ARG A 1000 -20.70 -34.99 -4.71
CA ARG A 1000 -21.70 -33.98 -5.13
C ARG A 1000 -21.65 -32.76 -4.21
N ARG A 1001 -22.00 -31.59 -4.74
CA ARG A 1001 -22.06 -30.28 -4.04
C ARG A 1001 -22.88 -30.32 -2.75
N SER A 1002 -23.86 -31.21 -2.67
CA SER A 1002 -24.64 -31.51 -1.46
C SER A 1002 -23.82 -31.96 -0.23
N ARG A 1003 -22.55 -32.29 -0.41
CA ARG A 1003 -21.63 -32.75 0.65
C ARG A 1003 -20.51 -31.77 1.00
N ILE A 1004 -20.51 -30.53 0.49
CA ILE A 1004 -19.56 -29.52 0.99
C ILE A 1004 -19.85 -29.34 2.50
N PRO A 1005 -18.89 -29.65 3.39
CA PRO A 1005 -19.16 -29.64 4.81
C PRO A 1005 -19.55 -28.25 5.31
N ARG A 1006 -20.43 -28.21 6.32
CA ARG A 1006 -20.69 -26.95 7.04
C ARG A 1006 -19.38 -26.42 7.62
N GLY A 1007 -19.17 -25.10 7.48
CA GLY A 1007 -17.94 -24.43 7.92
C GLY A 1007 -16.70 -24.88 7.15
N TYR A 1008 -16.86 -25.40 5.93
CA TYR A 1008 -15.73 -25.65 5.05
C TYR A 1008 -15.09 -24.31 4.71
N ARG A 1009 -13.79 -24.22 4.99
CA ARG A 1009 -12.95 -23.09 4.69
C ARG A 1009 -11.64 -23.60 4.12
N GLN A 1010 -11.25 -23.05 2.99
CA GLN A 1010 -9.92 -23.21 2.44
C GLN A 1010 -9.25 -21.86 2.48
N ASP A 1011 -8.05 -21.83 3.05
CA ASP A 1011 -7.20 -20.68 3.01
C ASP A 1011 -6.09 -20.94 1.98
N PHE A 1012 -5.71 -19.93 1.22
CA PHE A 1012 -4.62 -20.00 0.26
C PHE A 1012 -3.80 -18.73 0.36
N GLY A 1013 -2.50 -18.87 0.24
CA GLY A 1013 -1.54 -17.81 0.42
C GLY A 1013 -0.61 -17.70 -0.77
N LEU A 1014 0.10 -16.58 -0.82
CA LEU A 1014 1.21 -16.42 -1.75
C LEU A 1014 2.50 -16.64 -1.01
N ASP A 1015 3.35 -17.52 -1.56
CA ASP A 1015 4.75 -17.46 -1.15
C ASP A 1015 5.40 -16.29 -1.90
N THR A 1016 6.53 -15.83 -1.38
CA THR A 1016 7.28 -14.65 -1.85
C THR A 1016 7.01 -14.30 -3.33
N GLY A 1017 6.38 -13.15 -3.58
CA GLY A 1017 6.08 -12.66 -4.92
C GLY A 1017 6.92 -11.46 -5.34
N TYR A 1018 6.55 -10.80 -6.44
CA TYR A 1018 7.16 -9.53 -6.85
C TYR A 1018 7.08 -8.52 -5.71
N ALA A 1019 8.19 -8.31 -5.03
CA ALA A 1019 8.36 -7.15 -4.19
C ALA A 1019 8.60 -5.95 -5.11
N ALA A 1020 7.97 -4.81 -4.79
CA ALA A 1020 8.50 -3.55 -5.28
C ALA A 1020 10.00 -3.53 -4.92
N PHE A 1021 10.84 -3.28 -5.91
CA PHE A 1021 12.27 -3.14 -5.72
C PHE A 1021 12.47 -2.04 -4.69
N ALA A 1022 12.82 -2.50 -3.50
CA ALA A 1022 12.94 -1.71 -2.31
C ALA A 1022 14.16 -2.23 -1.58
N ASP A 1023 15.26 -1.52 -1.71
CA ASP A 1023 16.48 -1.93 -1.04
C ASP A 1023 16.57 -1.27 0.33
N PHE A 1024 17.03 -2.04 1.31
CA PHE A 1024 17.32 -1.49 2.61
C PHE A 1024 18.54 -0.59 2.48
N LEU A 1025 18.40 0.63 2.99
CA LEU A 1025 19.55 1.50 3.15
C LEU A 1025 20.34 1.02 4.37
N LEU A 1026 21.26 0.09 4.15
CA LEU A 1026 22.13 -0.48 5.18
C LEU A 1026 23.46 0.24 5.19
N LEU A 1027 23.83 0.79 6.34
CA LEU A 1027 25.19 1.27 6.61
C LEU A 1027 25.80 0.38 7.71
N GLU A 1028 27.03 -0.11 7.52
CA GLU A 1028 27.68 -1.04 8.47
C GLU A 1028 26.81 -2.27 8.87
N GLY A 1029 25.88 -2.69 8.00
CA GLY A 1029 24.92 -3.77 8.26
C GLY A 1029 23.73 -3.41 9.16
N GLN A 1030 23.46 -2.12 9.40
CA GLN A 1030 22.30 -1.62 10.14
C GLN A 1030 21.43 -0.70 9.25
N PRO A 1031 20.10 -0.78 9.33
CA PRO A 1031 19.21 0.04 8.51
C PRO A 1031 19.14 1.50 8.99
N LEU A 1032 18.93 2.41 8.05
CA LEU A 1032 18.51 3.79 8.33
C LEU A 1032 17.10 3.83 8.91
N THR A 1033 16.84 4.82 9.76
CA THR A 1033 15.55 5.00 10.42
C THR A 1033 15.02 6.37 10.05
N TYR A 1034 14.08 6.46 9.11
CA TYR A 1034 13.50 7.73 8.65
C TYR A 1034 14.43 8.63 7.80
N PRO A 1035 14.87 8.17 6.61
CA PRO A 1035 15.37 9.05 5.55
C PRO A 1035 14.41 10.21 5.28
N VAL A 1036 14.91 11.44 5.23
CA VAL A 1036 14.08 12.65 5.02
C VAL A 1036 14.40 13.39 3.72
N ARG A 1037 15.61 13.22 3.19
CA ARG A 1037 16.07 13.91 1.97
C ARG A 1037 16.97 13.00 1.16
N ILE A 1038 16.82 13.06 -0.16
CA ILE A 1038 17.75 12.45 -1.11
C ILE A 1038 18.26 13.51 -2.10
N VAL A 1039 19.58 13.64 -2.22
CA VAL A 1039 20.22 14.60 -3.13
C VAL A 1039 21.12 13.87 -4.11
N ALA A 1040 20.93 14.13 -5.40
CA ALA A 1040 21.78 13.58 -6.45
C ALA A 1040 23.22 14.09 -6.28
N GLY A 1041 24.19 13.17 -6.27
CA GLY A 1041 25.60 13.52 -6.34
C GLY A 1041 26.00 14.00 -7.74
N PRO A 1042 27.15 14.68 -7.88
CA PRO A 1042 27.65 15.09 -9.18
C PRO A 1042 28.09 13.88 -10.03
N GLN A 1043 28.48 12.77 -9.40
CA GLN A 1043 28.82 11.53 -10.09
C GLN A 1043 27.57 10.81 -10.58
N THR A 1044 27.68 10.20 -11.76
CA THR A 1044 26.69 9.24 -12.24
C THR A 1044 26.51 8.16 -11.17
N ASP A 1045 25.24 7.87 -10.85
CA ASP A 1045 24.83 6.79 -9.96
C ASP A 1045 25.18 6.97 -8.48
N VAL A 1046 25.43 8.20 -8.06
CA VAL A 1046 25.70 8.50 -6.64
C VAL A 1046 24.62 9.40 -6.09
N ALA A 1047 24.14 9.09 -4.90
CA ALA A 1047 23.23 9.93 -4.16
C ALA A 1047 23.67 10.05 -2.69
N TYR A 1048 23.22 11.11 -2.04
CA TYR A 1048 23.38 11.33 -0.61
C TYR A 1048 22.02 11.35 0.05
N ILE A 1049 21.89 10.60 1.14
CA ILE A 1049 20.64 10.45 1.88
C ILE A 1049 20.84 10.94 3.31
N VAL A 1050 19.93 11.79 3.77
CA VAL A 1050 19.90 12.30 5.15
C VAL A 1050 18.90 11.49 5.96
N ASP A 1051 19.35 10.90 7.07
CA ASP A 1051 18.49 10.22 8.06
C ASP A 1051 18.08 11.20 9.16
N GLY A 1052 16.79 11.56 9.21
CA GLY A 1052 16.25 12.57 10.12
C GLY A 1052 15.93 12.07 11.54
N SER A 1053 16.18 10.81 11.87
CA SER A 1053 15.92 10.32 13.23
C SER A 1053 16.89 10.91 14.26
N GLY A 1054 16.35 11.35 15.39
CA GLY A 1054 17.15 11.78 16.55
C GLY A 1054 17.83 10.61 17.28
N PRO A 1055 18.71 10.89 18.26
CA PRO A 1055 19.47 9.86 18.97
C PRO A 1055 18.57 8.90 19.75
N GLY A 1056 18.45 7.64 19.31
CA GLY A 1056 17.71 6.61 20.03
C GLY A 1056 17.98 5.20 19.51
N SER A 1057 17.76 4.19 20.35
CA SER A 1057 17.99 2.74 20.19
C SER A 1057 19.35 2.24 19.65
N THR A 1058 19.77 1.07 20.13
CA THR A 1058 21.07 0.43 19.82
C THR A 1058 21.05 -0.43 18.54
N SER A 1059 19.94 -0.43 17.81
CA SER A 1059 19.66 -1.40 16.73
C SER A 1059 19.61 -0.80 15.33
N SER A 1060 19.74 0.53 15.22
CA SER A 1060 19.59 1.28 13.98
C SER A 1060 20.61 2.40 13.92
N ILE A 1061 21.04 2.74 12.71
CA ILE A 1061 21.82 3.94 12.46
C ILE A 1061 20.86 5.13 12.40
N ARG A 1062 21.24 6.25 13.02
CA ARG A 1062 20.41 7.46 13.16
C ARG A 1062 21.24 8.71 13.00
N GLY A 1063 20.60 9.79 12.55
CA GLY A 1063 21.19 11.12 12.46
C GLY A 1063 22.48 11.13 11.64
N GLN A 1064 22.44 10.63 10.41
CA GLN A 1064 23.61 10.43 9.57
C GLN A 1064 23.36 10.84 8.12
N VAL A 1065 24.44 11.16 7.42
CA VAL A 1065 24.45 11.25 5.96
C VAL A 1065 25.09 9.99 5.40
N VAL A 1066 24.39 9.33 4.49
CA VAL A 1066 24.86 8.13 3.80
C VAL A 1066 25.08 8.46 2.33
N ARG A 1067 26.28 8.15 1.83
CA ARG A 1067 26.57 8.12 0.40
C ARG A 1067 26.19 6.74 -0.12
N VAL A 1068 25.34 6.71 -1.14
CA VAL A 1068 24.91 5.47 -1.77
C VAL A 1068 25.31 5.45 -3.24
N THR A 1069 25.68 4.27 -3.72
CA THR A 1069 25.82 3.98 -5.15
C THR A 1069 24.53 3.29 -5.62
N LEU A 1070 23.96 3.82 -6.70
CA LEU A 1070 22.70 3.39 -7.30
C LEU A 1070 23.00 2.32 -8.35
N GLY A 1071 23.22 1.09 -7.87
CA GLY A 1071 23.48 -0.13 -8.64
C GLY A 1071 22.25 -1.04 -8.76
N ASP A 1072 22.42 -2.29 -9.24
CA ASP A 1072 21.44 -3.39 -9.10
C ASP A 1072 20.91 -3.54 -7.66
N SER A 1073 21.66 -3.05 -6.68
CA SER A 1073 21.27 -2.80 -5.30
C SER A 1073 21.71 -1.39 -4.89
N VAL A 1074 21.02 -0.81 -3.90
CA VAL A 1074 21.50 0.41 -3.23
C VAL A 1074 22.56 0.02 -2.23
N MET A 1075 23.81 0.15 -2.65
CA MET A 1075 24.94 -0.12 -1.77
C MET A 1075 25.38 1.18 -1.11
N ALA A 1076 25.33 1.22 0.22
CA ALA A 1076 26.06 2.25 0.95
C ALA A 1076 27.55 2.13 0.63
N ASP A 1077 28.19 3.26 0.37
CA ASP A 1077 29.63 3.29 0.18
C ASP A 1077 30.31 3.00 1.53
N GLU A 1078 30.84 1.78 1.69
CA GLU A 1078 31.57 1.37 2.90
C GLU A 1078 32.77 2.27 3.20
N THR A 1079 33.35 2.90 2.15
CA THR A 1079 34.45 3.84 2.32
C THR A 1079 33.99 5.21 2.80
N PHE A 1080 32.70 5.54 2.61
CA PHE A 1080 32.03 6.69 3.20
C PHE A 1080 31.25 6.25 4.45
N THR A 1081 31.98 5.77 5.45
CA THR A 1081 31.40 5.25 6.69
C THR A 1081 30.74 6.39 7.44
N GLY A 1082 29.40 6.44 7.35
CA GLY A 1082 28.48 7.48 7.80
C GLY A 1082 29.10 8.59 8.63
N VAL A 1083 29.01 9.80 8.09
CA VAL A 1083 29.32 11.04 8.80
C VAL A 1083 28.41 11.11 10.05
N ARG A 1084 28.92 10.65 11.20
CA ARG A 1084 28.22 10.54 12.50
C ARG A 1084 28.43 11.75 13.38
#